data_AF-A0A2W7TQG0-F1
#
_entry.id   AF-A0A2W7TQG0-F1
#
_cell.length_a   1.000
_cell.length_b   1.000
_cell.length_c   1.000
_cell.angle_alpha   90.00
_cell.angle_beta   90.00
_cell.angle_gamma   90.00
#
_symmetry.space_group_name_H-M   'P 1'
#
loop_
_entity.id
_entity.type
_entity.pdbx_description
1 polymer ?
#
loop_
_entity_poly.entity_id
_entity_poly.type
_entity_poly.pdbx_seq_one_letter_code
_entity_poly.pdbx_strand_id
1 'polypeptide(L)'
;MKTKHLTLLLLLTLFCFNANAQEFKLGKVSIAELEQKVHPKDTAAVAAILFKTGSTKFEYMQGEGFRVITEVAMRIKIYKKDGYDWANKEVRFISGGSSIKESVSFSDVITYNLEAGKIEKIKLKSEGEFEEKVNRYWSKKKITLPNVKEGSILEFRYTIRTNNIGMLREFDFQTNIPVDYAEYKTYVPEYFIYNTKMKGFVTPQINVEKSSKSFVITSKERTESGHVSQTNFSSDKIDYQETKTTYIARNLPAMKEEVFVNNIDNYTTSLVQELSMTKYPNEPLKPYSTDWDAVVKTIYDNDDFGPELNKTGYFEDDLKAVTAGLTAQDEIISVILNYVKSTVKWNDYNGYSCDDGVKKAYKDKTGNVAEINLMLTAMLRTAGLKANPVLVSTRANGISIFPNRGAFNYVIAAVETPEGLILLDATSKFSTPNVLPFRDLNWMGRLIRKDGTSEEVDLMPTKASDDNVTMMYSIDATGKITGKLRRQRTNHNAMSFRSEIENIKEEEYLEKFENENEKIEISDYLRTNEKDVKKPIVETCSFTGTNLCEIIGEKMYINPLLFFTKEHNPFKQEVREYPIDYGFPFIDKYAINIDIPDGYVIETLPKSSVFNMEDNIGSFKFIANATGSNIQLSISHQINTPIVSPEYYTTLKEYYQGMIAKQTEKIVLKKA
;
A
#
# COMPACT_ATOMS: atom_id res chain seq x y z
N MET A 1 -15.45 -62.40 -39.04
CA MET A 1 -16.19 -61.73 -37.94
C MET A 1 -15.37 -61.44 -36.67
N LYS A 2 -14.05 -61.72 -36.60
CA LYS A 2 -13.28 -61.55 -35.34
C LYS A 2 -12.47 -60.25 -35.20
N THR A 3 -12.36 -59.43 -36.24
CA THR A 3 -11.54 -58.19 -36.20
C THR A 3 -12.31 -56.90 -35.92
N LYS A 4 -13.64 -56.86 -36.11
CA LYS A 4 -14.46 -55.65 -35.84
C LYS A 4 -14.76 -55.42 -34.35
N HIS A 5 -14.69 -56.47 -33.52
CA HIS A 5 -14.93 -56.34 -32.07
C HIS A 5 -13.70 -55.83 -31.30
N LEU A 6 -12.49 -56.03 -31.83
CA LEU A 6 -11.26 -55.55 -31.18
C LEU A 6 -11.07 -54.03 -31.33
N THR A 7 -11.48 -53.46 -32.48
CA THR A 7 -11.43 -52.02 -32.73
C THR A 7 -12.46 -51.25 -31.89
N LEU A 8 -13.64 -51.85 -31.63
CA LEU A 8 -14.67 -51.24 -30.78
C LEU A 8 -14.26 -51.25 -29.30
N LEU A 9 -13.53 -52.29 -28.86
CA LEU A 9 -13.00 -52.37 -27.49
C LEU A 9 -11.86 -51.37 -27.26
N LEU A 10 -11.02 -51.13 -28.27
CA LEU A 10 -9.93 -50.14 -28.20
C LEU A 10 -10.44 -48.69 -28.22
N LEU A 11 -11.55 -48.42 -28.92
CA LEU A 11 -12.20 -47.09 -28.93
C LEU A 11 -12.92 -46.79 -27.60
N LEU A 12 -13.44 -47.81 -26.90
CA LEU A 12 -14.10 -47.63 -25.60
C LEU A 12 -13.08 -47.35 -24.48
N THR A 13 -11.86 -47.86 -24.57
CA THR A 13 -10.79 -47.60 -23.59
C THR A 13 -10.19 -46.20 -23.70
N LEU A 14 -10.41 -45.47 -24.80
CA LEU A 14 -9.93 -44.10 -25.00
C LEU A 14 -10.87 -43.01 -24.47
N PHE A 15 -12.07 -43.36 -24.00
CA PHE A 15 -13.04 -42.42 -23.42
C PHE A 15 -13.15 -42.46 -21.88
N CYS A 16 -12.37 -43.30 -21.20
CA CYS A 16 -12.26 -43.28 -19.74
C CYS A 16 -11.08 -42.42 -19.27
N PHE A 17 -10.97 -41.18 -19.76
CA PHE A 17 -10.31 -40.17 -18.95
C PHE A 17 -11.25 -39.87 -17.77
N ASN A 18 -10.98 -40.52 -16.64
CA ASN A 18 -11.50 -40.08 -15.36
C ASN A 18 -11.10 -38.61 -15.20
N ALA A 19 -12.05 -37.71 -15.43
CA ALA A 19 -12.04 -36.41 -14.79
C ALA A 19 -12.10 -36.69 -13.29
N ASN A 20 -10.94 -36.92 -12.67
CA ASN A 20 -10.81 -36.89 -11.23
C ASN A 20 -11.10 -35.45 -10.84
N ALA A 21 -12.37 -35.15 -10.56
CA ALA A 21 -12.71 -34.03 -9.71
C ALA A 21 -12.14 -34.37 -8.33
N GLN A 22 -10.87 -34.04 -8.11
CA GLN A 22 -10.21 -34.28 -6.85
C GLN A 22 -10.90 -33.38 -5.82
N GLU A 23 -11.65 -34.01 -4.91
CA GLU A 23 -12.31 -33.31 -3.83
C GLU A 23 -11.24 -32.82 -2.86
N PHE A 24 -10.98 -31.51 -2.84
CA PHE A 24 -10.02 -30.89 -1.94
C PHE A 24 -10.59 -30.93 -0.51
N LYS A 25 -10.00 -31.80 0.32
CA LYS A 25 -10.34 -31.97 1.74
C LYS A 25 -9.08 -31.99 2.58
N LEU A 26 -9.06 -31.22 3.67
CA LEU A 26 -8.03 -31.32 4.69
C LEU A 26 -7.94 -32.76 5.25
N GLY A 27 -6.77 -33.13 5.77
CA GLY A 27 -6.52 -34.44 6.39
C GLY A 27 -6.03 -35.52 5.42
N LYS A 28 -6.20 -35.33 4.11
CA LYS A 28 -5.84 -36.27 3.03
C LYS A 28 -4.59 -35.82 2.26
N VAL A 29 -3.46 -35.72 2.96
CA VAL A 29 -2.15 -35.44 2.35
C VAL A 29 -1.57 -36.72 1.76
N SER A 30 -1.09 -36.66 0.52
CA SER A 30 -0.46 -37.75 -0.20
C SER A 30 1.07 -37.70 -0.09
N ILE A 31 1.71 -38.85 -0.26
CA ILE A 31 3.18 -38.94 -0.33
C ILE A 31 3.70 -38.13 -1.52
N ALA A 32 3.01 -38.16 -2.67
CA ALA A 32 3.40 -37.40 -3.86
C ALA A 32 3.47 -35.89 -3.61
N GLU A 33 2.49 -35.31 -2.90
CA GLU A 33 2.53 -33.89 -2.52
C GLU A 33 3.72 -33.60 -1.59
N LEU A 34 4.07 -34.50 -0.66
CA LEU A 34 5.22 -34.34 0.25
C LEU A 34 6.57 -34.52 -0.48
N GLU A 35 6.64 -35.37 -1.49
CA GLU A 35 7.83 -35.61 -2.30
C GLU A 35 8.08 -34.53 -3.37
N GLN A 36 7.07 -33.72 -3.71
CA GLN A 36 7.23 -32.61 -4.65
C GLN A 36 8.24 -31.58 -4.11
N LYS A 37 9.43 -31.53 -4.74
CA LYS A 37 10.54 -30.66 -4.31
C LYS A 37 10.47 -29.24 -4.84
N VAL A 38 9.81 -29.04 -5.98
CA VAL A 38 9.65 -27.73 -6.65
C VAL A 38 8.24 -27.60 -7.18
N HIS A 39 7.72 -26.37 -7.25
CA HIS A 39 6.40 -26.13 -7.81
C HIS A 39 6.41 -26.31 -9.35
N PRO A 40 5.44 -27.03 -9.95
CA PRO A 40 5.49 -27.41 -11.38
C PRO A 40 5.47 -26.23 -12.37
N LYS A 41 4.88 -25.10 -11.99
CA LYS A 41 4.71 -23.91 -12.85
C LYS A 41 5.55 -22.71 -12.44
N ASP A 42 6.22 -22.80 -11.30
CA ASP A 42 7.07 -21.73 -10.76
C ASP A 42 8.21 -22.36 -9.96
N THR A 43 9.31 -22.68 -10.64
CA THR A 43 10.47 -23.32 -10.00
C THR A 43 11.16 -22.39 -8.98
N ALA A 44 10.87 -21.08 -9.01
CA ALA A 44 11.41 -20.12 -8.05
C ALA A 44 10.60 -20.09 -6.73
N ALA A 45 9.34 -20.53 -6.74
CA ALA A 45 8.44 -20.49 -5.60
C ALA A 45 9.07 -21.07 -4.31
N VAL A 46 8.96 -20.30 -3.23
CA VAL A 46 9.42 -20.70 -1.88
C VAL A 46 8.39 -21.59 -1.17
N ALA A 47 7.12 -21.40 -1.52
CA ALA A 47 5.95 -22.18 -1.09
C ALA A 47 4.87 -22.09 -2.18
N ALA A 48 3.82 -22.90 -2.10
CA ALA A 48 2.61 -22.77 -2.94
C ALA A 48 1.36 -23.19 -2.18
N ILE A 49 0.23 -22.51 -2.43
CA ILE A 49 -1.07 -22.93 -1.92
C ILE A 49 -1.65 -23.96 -2.89
N LEU A 50 -1.69 -25.22 -2.45
CA LEU A 50 -2.25 -26.32 -3.26
C LEU A 50 -3.77 -26.19 -3.38
N PHE A 51 -4.43 -25.77 -2.30
CA PHE A 51 -5.80 -25.27 -2.38
C PHE A 51 -6.13 -24.28 -1.27
N LYS A 52 -6.97 -23.30 -1.60
CA LYS A 52 -7.64 -22.38 -0.68
C LYS A 52 -9.14 -22.44 -0.92
N THR A 53 -9.88 -22.97 0.04
CA THR A 53 -11.35 -23.06 -0.06
C THR A 53 -11.97 -22.16 1.00
N GLY A 54 -12.92 -21.32 0.63
CA GLY A 54 -13.68 -20.49 1.56
C GLY A 54 -15.19 -20.63 1.38
N SER A 55 -15.93 -20.40 2.46
CA SER A 55 -17.39 -20.44 2.46
C SER A 55 -17.95 -19.38 3.41
N THR A 56 -18.85 -18.54 2.92
CA THR A 56 -19.63 -17.59 3.74
C THR A 56 -21.10 -17.96 3.75
N LYS A 57 -21.65 -18.17 4.94
CA LYS A 57 -23.04 -18.60 5.19
C LYS A 57 -23.73 -17.67 6.17
N PHE A 58 -25.06 -17.62 6.10
CA PHE A 58 -25.90 -16.85 7.00
C PHE A 58 -26.72 -17.83 7.85
N GLU A 59 -26.48 -17.82 9.15
CA GLU A 59 -27.21 -18.66 10.11
C GLU A 59 -28.14 -17.78 10.93
N TYR A 60 -29.45 -18.09 10.89
CA TYR A 60 -30.42 -17.38 11.71
C TYR A 60 -30.29 -17.84 13.17
N MET A 61 -30.10 -16.89 14.08
CA MET A 61 -30.17 -17.12 15.51
C MET A 61 -31.34 -16.36 16.10
N GLN A 62 -32.18 -17.08 16.83
CA GLN A 62 -33.35 -16.48 17.44
C GLN A 62 -32.96 -15.39 18.46
N GLY A 63 -33.58 -14.22 18.35
CA GLY A 63 -33.31 -13.06 19.20
C GLY A 63 -32.09 -12.21 18.78
N GLU A 64 -31.23 -12.71 17.89
CA GLU A 64 -30.08 -11.97 17.35
C GLU A 64 -30.18 -11.67 15.85
N GLY A 65 -30.99 -12.43 15.10
CA GLY A 65 -31.09 -12.31 13.64
C GLY A 65 -30.05 -13.17 12.91
N PHE A 66 -29.73 -12.81 11.66
CA PHE A 66 -28.73 -13.53 10.88
C PHE A 66 -27.30 -13.23 11.33
N ARG A 67 -26.54 -14.29 11.57
CA ARG A 67 -25.10 -14.26 11.81
C ARG A 67 -24.36 -14.74 10.56
N VAL A 68 -23.32 -14.01 10.17
CA VAL A 68 -22.44 -14.38 9.06
C VAL A 68 -21.30 -15.24 9.58
N ILE A 69 -21.08 -16.38 8.92
CA ILE A 69 -20.01 -17.31 9.24
C ILE A 69 -19.16 -17.51 8.00
N THR A 70 -17.91 -17.04 8.06
CA THR A 70 -16.90 -17.24 7.02
C THR A 70 -15.90 -18.28 7.48
N GLU A 71 -15.81 -19.39 6.78
CA GLU A 71 -14.82 -20.44 6.98
C GLU A 71 -13.81 -20.42 5.84
N VAL A 72 -12.52 -20.50 6.14
CA VAL A 72 -11.46 -20.64 5.14
C VAL A 72 -10.53 -21.78 5.55
N ALA A 73 -10.27 -22.68 4.62
CA ALA A 73 -9.34 -23.79 4.76
C ALA A 73 -8.23 -23.66 3.70
N MET A 74 -7.00 -23.94 4.11
CA MET A 74 -5.82 -23.86 3.26
C MET A 74 -4.94 -25.10 3.41
N ARG A 75 -4.36 -25.55 2.28
CA ARG A 75 -3.23 -26.48 2.22
C ARG A 75 -2.07 -25.80 1.51
N ILE A 76 -0.93 -25.69 2.18
CA ILE A 76 0.26 -24.99 1.69
C ILE A 76 1.43 -25.97 1.66
N LYS A 77 2.19 -25.97 0.57
CA LYS A 77 3.44 -26.73 0.43
C LYS A 77 4.62 -25.79 0.61
N ILE A 78 5.58 -26.18 1.45
CA ILE A 78 6.84 -25.46 1.64
C ILE A 78 7.94 -26.11 0.80
N TYR A 79 8.65 -25.32 -0.01
CA TYR A 79 9.76 -25.79 -0.84
C TYR A 79 11.13 -25.34 -0.32
N LYS A 80 11.21 -24.13 0.26
CA LYS A 80 12.47 -23.48 0.70
C LYS A 80 12.30 -22.85 2.08
N LYS A 81 13.42 -22.56 2.75
CA LYS A 81 13.45 -21.91 4.08
C LYS A 81 12.72 -20.57 4.12
N ASP A 82 12.86 -19.76 3.06
CA ASP A 82 12.17 -18.47 2.92
C ASP A 82 10.63 -18.62 2.90
N GLY A 83 10.11 -19.84 2.68
CA GLY A 83 8.70 -20.14 2.78
C GLY A 83 8.21 -20.36 4.22
N TYR A 84 9.09 -20.41 5.23
CA TYR A 84 8.71 -20.75 6.61
C TYR A 84 7.79 -19.72 7.24
N ASP A 85 7.78 -18.48 6.76
CA ASP A 85 6.86 -17.45 7.24
C ASP A 85 5.39 -17.84 7.00
N TRP A 86 5.11 -18.68 6.01
CA TRP A 86 3.77 -19.25 5.77
C TRP A 86 3.31 -20.26 6.83
N ALA A 87 4.19 -20.64 7.76
CA ALA A 87 3.82 -21.36 8.99
C ALA A 87 3.10 -20.46 9.99
N ASN A 88 3.18 -19.14 9.86
CA ASN A 88 2.51 -18.18 10.72
C ASN A 88 1.25 -17.68 10.02
N LYS A 89 0.08 -17.89 10.63
CA LYS A 89 -1.18 -17.32 10.13
C LYS A 89 -1.77 -16.38 11.16
N GLU A 90 -2.12 -15.18 10.72
CA GLU A 90 -2.89 -14.22 11.50
C GLU A 90 -4.23 -13.87 10.85
N VAL A 91 -5.23 -13.60 11.70
CA VAL A 91 -6.55 -13.13 11.32
C VAL A 91 -6.94 -12.01 12.28
N ARG A 92 -7.07 -10.79 11.75
CA ARG A 92 -7.53 -9.61 12.48
C ARG A 92 -9.05 -9.55 12.53
N PHE A 93 -9.62 -9.20 13.67
CA PHE A 93 -11.06 -9.17 13.90
C PHE A 93 -11.49 -8.10 14.90
N ILE A 94 -12.74 -7.65 14.80
CA ILE A 94 -13.33 -6.63 15.68
C ILE A 94 -13.74 -7.27 17.01
N SER A 95 -13.03 -6.97 18.10
CA SER A 95 -13.21 -7.62 19.40
C SER A 95 -13.88 -6.73 20.46
N GLY A 96 -13.94 -5.40 20.25
CA GLY A 96 -14.45 -4.45 21.26
C GLY A 96 -14.92 -3.10 20.70
N GLY A 97 -15.55 -2.28 21.55
CA GLY A 97 -15.91 -0.88 21.26
C GLY A 97 -17.01 -0.64 20.20
N SER A 98 -17.59 -1.70 19.64
CA SER A 98 -18.59 -1.65 18.58
C SER A 98 -19.78 -2.56 18.90
N SER A 99 -20.97 -2.23 18.39
CA SER A 99 -22.16 -3.11 18.44
C SER A 99 -21.99 -4.38 17.59
N ILE A 100 -21.03 -4.37 16.68
CA ILE A 100 -20.63 -5.46 15.80
C ILE A 100 -19.38 -6.11 16.39
N LYS A 101 -19.55 -7.28 17.00
CA LYS A 101 -18.44 -8.10 17.50
C LYS A 101 -18.18 -9.27 16.57
N GLU A 102 -16.91 -9.57 16.38
CA GLU A 102 -16.43 -10.73 15.66
C GLU A 102 -15.76 -11.71 16.61
N SER A 103 -15.76 -12.99 16.24
CA SER A 103 -14.94 -14.01 16.90
C SER A 103 -14.21 -14.85 15.86
N VAL A 104 -12.99 -15.28 16.22
CA VAL A 104 -12.13 -16.10 15.36
C VAL A 104 -11.73 -17.38 16.08
N SER A 105 -11.85 -18.50 15.38
CA SER A 105 -11.36 -19.81 15.84
C SER A 105 -10.52 -20.47 14.77
N PHE A 106 -9.39 -21.05 15.16
CA PHE A 106 -8.62 -21.95 14.30
C PHE A 106 -8.98 -23.40 14.58
N SER A 107 -8.92 -24.24 13.55
CA SER A 107 -9.07 -25.68 13.66
C SER A 107 -8.26 -26.39 12.57
N ASP A 108 -8.13 -27.72 12.68
CA ASP A 108 -7.40 -28.54 11.71
C ASP A 108 -5.95 -28.06 11.45
N VAL A 109 -5.29 -27.47 12.45
CA VAL A 109 -3.94 -26.91 12.33
C VAL A 109 -2.89 -28.02 12.45
N ILE A 110 -2.31 -28.42 11.31
CA ILE A 110 -1.46 -29.62 11.20
C ILE A 110 -0.29 -29.36 10.24
N THR A 111 0.91 -29.74 10.68
CA THR A 111 2.09 -29.90 9.82
C THR A 111 2.26 -31.36 9.43
N TYR A 112 2.51 -31.62 8.16
CA TYR A 112 2.80 -32.94 7.61
C TYR A 112 4.24 -32.97 7.10
N ASN A 113 4.97 -34.00 7.52
CA ASN A 113 6.34 -34.25 7.09
C ASN A 113 6.46 -35.67 6.53
N LEU A 114 7.48 -35.89 5.70
CA LEU A 114 7.85 -37.23 5.24
C LEU A 114 9.08 -37.70 6.01
N GLU A 115 8.93 -38.75 6.80
CA GLU A 115 9.99 -39.37 7.60
C GLU A 115 10.13 -40.84 7.19
N ALA A 116 11.28 -41.22 6.64
CA ALA A 116 11.55 -42.58 6.16
C ALA A 116 10.41 -43.18 5.30
N GLY A 117 9.84 -42.38 4.40
CA GLY A 117 8.76 -42.77 3.49
C GLY A 117 7.37 -42.84 4.14
N LYS A 118 7.22 -42.43 5.41
CA LYS A 118 5.94 -42.38 6.13
C LYS A 118 5.54 -40.93 6.40
N ILE A 119 4.23 -40.66 6.32
CA ILE A 119 3.67 -39.36 6.63
C ILE A 119 3.59 -39.19 8.15
N GLU A 120 4.39 -38.28 8.69
CA GLU A 120 4.29 -37.82 10.07
C GLU A 120 3.29 -36.66 10.15
N LYS A 121 2.37 -36.70 11.13
CA LYS A 121 1.33 -35.68 11.35
C LYS A 121 1.54 -35.01 12.70
N ILE A 122 1.72 -33.70 12.70
CA ILE A 122 2.06 -32.92 13.90
C ILE A 122 1.00 -31.85 14.09
N LYS A 123 0.11 -32.05 15.07
CA LYS A 123 -0.96 -31.10 15.38
C LYS A 123 -0.43 -29.96 16.23
N LEU A 124 -0.94 -28.75 15.99
CA LEU A 124 -0.70 -27.61 16.87
C LEU A 124 -1.23 -27.90 18.28
N LYS A 125 -0.43 -27.55 19.29
CA LYS A 125 -0.86 -27.51 20.70
C LYS A 125 -1.32 -26.09 21.05
N SER A 126 -2.10 -25.94 22.13
CA SER A 126 -2.63 -24.65 22.58
C SER A 126 -1.58 -23.56 22.78
N GLU A 127 -0.33 -23.94 23.09
CA GLU A 127 0.81 -23.03 23.26
C GLU A 127 1.20 -22.27 21.98
N GLY A 128 0.81 -22.75 20.80
CA GLY A 128 1.10 -22.09 19.53
C GLY A 128 -0.09 -21.30 18.95
N GLU A 129 -1.15 -21.10 19.73
CA GLU A 129 -2.26 -20.20 19.41
C GLU A 129 -2.24 -18.99 20.34
N PHE A 130 -2.25 -17.79 19.76
CA PHE A 130 -2.12 -16.53 20.49
C PHE A 130 -3.24 -15.56 20.11
N GLU A 131 -3.69 -14.77 21.07
CA GLU A 131 -4.55 -13.61 20.83
C GLU A 131 -3.84 -12.34 21.32
N GLU A 132 -3.74 -11.35 20.44
CA GLU A 132 -3.09 -10.08 20.72
C GLU A 132 -4.09 -8.94 20.52
N LYS A 133 -4.28 -8.12 21.55
CA LYS A 133 -5.10 -6.91 21.46
C LYS A 133 -4.31 -5.84 20.70
N VAL A 134 -4.83 -5.40 19.56
CA VAL A 134 -4.17 -4.38 18.72
C VAL A 134 -4.52 -2.98 19.22
N ASN A 135 -5.82 -2.72 19.47
CA ASN A 135 -6.30 -1.47 20.05
C ASN A 135 -7.67 -1.65 20.72
N ARG A 136 -8.41 -0.56 20.99
CA ARG A 136 -9.74 -0.62 21.63
C ARG A 136 -10.81 -1.34 20.80
N TYR A 137 -10.63 -1.43 19.48
CA TYR A 137 -11.60 -2.01 18.54
C TYR A 137 -11.18 -3.36 17.96
N TRP A 138 -9.88 -3.55 17.76
CA TRP A 138 -9.32 -4.68 17.02
C TRP A 138 -8.46 -5.59 17.88
N SER A 139 -8.63 -6.90 17.68
CA SER A 139 -7.69 -7.94 18.10
C SER A 139 -7.18 -8.69 16.87
N LYS A 140 -6.09 -9.44 17.02
CA LYS A 140 -5.64 -10.42 16.03
C LYS A 140 -5.41 -11.76 16.70
N LYS A 141 -5.85 -12.83 16.03
CA LYS A 141 -5.62 -14.21 16.46
C LYS A 141 -4.55 -14.82 15.55
N LYS A 142 -3.58 -15.49 16.15
CA LYS A 142 -2.39 -16.00 15.48
C LYS A 142 -2.18 -17.48 15.78
N ILE A 143 -1.68 -18.21 14.80
CA ILE A 143 -1.16 -19.57 14.95
C ILE A 143 0.23 -19.67 14.33
N THR A 144 1.08 -20.51 14.92
CA THR A 144 2.39 -20.89 14.35
C THR A 144 2.45 -22.41 14.23
N LEU A 145 2.47 -22.92 13.00
CA LEU A 145 2.52 -24.36 12.75
C LEU A 145 3.88 -24.94 13.21
N PRO A 146 3.90 -26.07 13.94
CA PRO A 146 5.13 -26.63 14.50
C PRO A 146 5.93 -27.43 13.46
N ASN A 147 7.23 -27.61 13.69
CA ASN A 147 8.10 -28.55 12.95
C ASN A 147 8.04 -28.40 11.42
N VAL A 148 7.97 -27.16 10.95
CA VAL A 148 8.02 -26.83 9.52
C VAL A 148 9.45 -26.92 9.00
N LYS A 149 9.61 -27.58 7.85
CA LYS A 149 10.87 -27.76 7.14
C LYS A 149 10.64 -27.80 5.63
N GLU A 150 11.71 -27.81 4.83
CA GLU A 150 11.58 -27.99 3.39
C GLU A 150 10.84 -29.31 3.07
N GLY A 151 9.83 -29.24 2.21
CA GLY A 151 8.97 -30.37 1.88
C GLY A 151 7.72 -30.51 2.76
N SER A 152 7.60 -29.77 3.86
CA SER A 152 6.40 -29.81 4.72
C SER A 152 5.13 -29.41 3.96
N ILE A 153 4.01 -30.00 4.36
CA ILE A 153 2.67 -29.51 4.02
C ILE A 153 1.99 -28.98 5.27
N LEU A 154 1.41 -27.80 5.14
CA LEU A 154 0.70 -27.08 6.19
C LEU A 154 -0.79 -27.13 5.88
N GLU A 155 -1.58 -27.52 6.86
CA GLU A 155 -3.03 -27.42 6.79
C GLU A 155 -3.56 -26.64 7.97
N PHE A 156 -4.54 -25.78 7.73
CA PHE A 156 -5.30 -25.14 8.77
C PHE A 156 -6.63 -24.63 8.23
N ARG A 157 -7.54 -24.39 9.16
CA ARG A 157 -8.82 -23.74 8.94
C ARG A 157 -8.98 -22.60 9.94
N TYR A 158 -9.59 -21.51 9.50
CA TYR A 158 -10.11 -20.51 10.41
C TYR A 158 -11.58 -20.21 10.12
N THR A 159 -12.32 -19.88 11.17
CA THR A 159 -13.72 -19.47 11.09
C THR A 159 -13.88 -18.11 11.74
N ILE A 160 -14.48 -17.17 11.01
CA ILE A 160 -14.87 -15.85 11.47
C ILE A 160 -16.39 -15.86 11.64
N ARG A 161 -16.88 -15.44 12.80
CA ARG A 161 -18.32 -15.26 13.06
C ARG A 161 -18.59 -13.81 13.39
N THR A 162 -19.56 -13.20 12.71
CA THR A 162 -19.91 -11.80 12.89
C THR A 162 -21.41 -11.60 12.71
N ASN A 163 -21.98 -10.64 13.45
CA ASN A 163 -23.33 -10.17 13.18
C ASN A 163 -23.33 -9.01 12.14
N ASN A 164 -22.15 -8.69 11.56
CA ASN A 164 -22.03 -7.73 10.47
C ASN A 164 -22.51 -8.34 9.14
N ILE A 165 -23.71 -7.95 8.70
CA ILE A 165 -24.20 -8.29 7.37
C ILE A 165 -23.83 -7.23 6.32
N GLY A 166 -23.38 -6.03 6.74
CA GLY A 166 -23.18 -4.90 5.82
C GLY A 166 -22.04 -5.13 4.82
N MET A 167 -20.95 -5.75 5.25
CA MET A 167 -19.80 -6.05 4.41
C MET A 167 -19.31 -7.47 4.71
N LEU A 168 -19.24 -8.30 3.68
CA LEU A 168 -18.69 -9.65 3.83
C LEU A 168 -17.16 -9.57 3.87
N ARG A 169 -16.53 -10.54 4.55
CA ARG A 169 -15.07 -10.64 4.55
C ARG A 169 -14.56 -10.81 3.12
N GLU A 170 -13.64 -9.94 2.74
CA GLU A 170 -12.94 -10.03 1.46
C GLU A 170 -12.25 -11.40 1.34
N PHE A 171 -12.35 -11.99 0.15
CA PHE A 171 -11.71 -13.26 -0.15
C PHE A 171 -10.68 -13.09 -1.26
N ASP A 172 -9.41 -13.18 -0.91
CA ASP A 172 -8.30 -13.15 -1.86
C ASP A 172 -8.16 -14.51 -2.54
N PHE A 173 -8.21 -14.55 -3.87
CA PHE A 173 -7.90 -15.76 -4.63
C PHE A 173 -6.39 -15.91 -4.82
N GLN A 174 -5.69 -14.78 -4.97
CA GLN A 174 -4.26 -14.71 -5.25
C GLN A 174 -3.47 -14.26 -4.00
N THR A 175 -2.19 -14.64 -3.92
CA THR A 175 -1.29 -14.29 -2.80
C THR A 175 0.13 -14.07 -3.32
N ASN A 176 1.09 -13.71 -2.46
CA ASN A 176 2.50 -13.58 -2.84
C ASN A 176 3.23 -14.92 -3.08
N ILE A 177 2.52 -16.05 -2.99
CA ILE A 177 2.96 -17.35 -3.53
C ILE A 177 1.91 -17.88 -4.52
N PRO A 178 2.29 -18.81 -5.43
CA PRO A 178 1.34 -19.36 -6.39
C PRO A 178 0.17 -20.08 -5.70
N VAL A 179 -1.02 -20.00 -6.31
CA VAL A 179 -2.22 -20.69 -5.83
C VAL A 179 -2.76 -21.60 -6.93
N ASP A 180 -2.63 -22.92 -6.72
CA ASP A 180 -3.04 -23.93 -7.69
C ASP A 180 -4.56 -23.98 -7.87
N TYR A 181 -5.28 -23.87 -6.75
CA TYR A 181 -6.74 -23.90 -6.71
C TYR A 181 -7.28 -22.96 -5.64
N ALA A 182 -8.18 -22.07 -6.01
CA ALA A 182 -8.96 -21.27 -5.07
C ALA A 182 -10.44 -21.42 -5.37
N GLU A 183 -11.23 -21.73 -4.34
CA GLU A 183 -12.69 -21.80 -4.44
C GLU A 183 -13.31 -20.99 -3.31
N TYR A 184 -14.29 -20.15 -3.65
CA TYR A 184 -15.07 -19.43 -2.66
C TYR A 184 -16.56 -19.63 -2.91
N LYS A 185 -17.31 -19.91 -1.85
CA LYS A 185 -18.76 -20.13 -1.91
C LYS A 185 -19.48 -19.15 -1.01
N THR A 186 -20.50 -18.48 -1.54
CA THR A 186 -21.39 -17.62 -0.75
C THR A 186 -22.78 -18.19 -0.77
N TYR A 187 -23.43 -18.31 0.38
CA TYR A 187 -24.78 -18.85 0.54
C TYR A 187 -25.67 -17.73 1.10
N VAL A 188 -26.28 -16.95 0.20
CA VAL A 188 -26.96 -15.70 0.57
C VAL A 188 -28.48 -15.91 0.55
N PRO A 189 -29.19 -15.72 1.68
CA PRO A 189 -30.64 -15.66 1.72
C PRO A 189 -31.21 -14.56 0.81
N GLU A 190 -32.38 -14.79 0.21
CA GLU A 190 -33.05 -13.83 -0.69
C GLU A 190 -33.37 -12.47 -0.05
N TYR A 191 -33.26 -12.37 1.27
CA TYR A 191 -33.44 -11.15 2.04
C TYR A 191 -32.29 -10.15 1.88
N PHE A 192 -31.11 -10.59 1.42
CA PHE A 192 -29.92 -9.76 1.32
C PHE A 192 -29.46 -9.63 -0.13
N ILE A 193 -29.36 -8.40 -0.62
CA ILE A 193 -28.88 -8.10 -1.96
C ILE A 193 -27.51 -7.43 -1.82
N TYR A 194 -26.48 -8.07 -2.37
CA TYR A 194 -25.11 -7.59 -2.33
C TYR A 194 -24.68 -7.02 -3.67
N ASN A 195 -24.04 -5.86 -3.65
CA ASN A 195 -23.18 -5.41 -4.73
C ASN A 195 -21.87 -6.20 -4.68
N THR A 196 -21.47 -6.78 -5.80
CA THR A 196 -20.28 -7.63 -5.91
C THR A 196 -19.30 -7.02 -6.89
N LYS A 197 -18.05 -6.82 -6.47
CA LYS A 197 -16.95 -6.39 -7.34
C LYS A 197 -15.74 -7.31 -7.16
N MET A 198 -15.04 -7.52 -8.28
CA MET A 198 -13.76 -8.22 -8.32
C MET A 198 -12.62 -7.19 -8.43
N LYS A 199 -11.56 -7.37 -7.65
CA LYS A 199 -10.26 -6.70 -7.83
C LYS A 199 -9.30 -7.59 -8.61
N GLY A 200 -8.23 -6.99 -9.09
CA GLY A 200 -7.14 -7.67 -9.78
C GLY A 200 -7.47 -8.07 -11.21
N PHE A 201 -6.51 -8.75 -11.85
CA PHE A 201 -6.54 -9.01 -13.29
C PHE A 201 -7.11 -10.39 -13.66
N VAL A 202 -7.32 -11.28 -12.68
CA VAL A 202 -7.85 -12.62 -12.94
C VAL A 202 -9.34 -12.69 -12.59
N THR A 203 -10.16 -13.16 -13.53
CA THR A 203 -11.59 -13.37 -13.28
C THR A 203 -11.85 -14.85 -12.96
N PRO A 204 -12.40 -15.20 -11.78
CA PRO A 204 -12.77 -16.57 -11.46
C PRO A 204 -13.96 -17.04 -12.31
N GLN A 205 -14.06 -18.36 -12.54
CA GLN A 205 -15.28 -18.98 -13.05
C GLN A 205 -16.39 -18.86 -12.01
N ILE A 206 -17.58 -18.44 -12.42
CA ILE A 206 -18.72 -18.20 -11.52
C ILE A 206 -19.86 -19.16 -11.88
N ASN A 207 -20.34 -19.91 -10.88
CA ASN A 207 -21.52 -20.77 -10.99
C ASN A 207 -22.55 -20.36 -9.93
N VAL A 208 -23.83 -20.25 -10.31
CA VAL A 208 -24.92 -19.83 -9.41
C VAL A 208 -25.98 -20.91 -9.34
N GLU A 209 -26.37 -21.27 -8.12
CA GLU A 209 -27.40 -22.26 -7.81
C GLU A 209 -28.39 -21.66 -6.81
N LYS A 210 -29.67 -21.99 -6.90
CA LYS A 210 -30.68 -21.62 -5.89
C LYS A 210 -31.24 -22.86 -5.21
N SER A 211 -31.47 -22.77 -3.91
CA SER A 211 -32.10 -23.86 -3.13
C SER A 211 -33.06 -23.31 -2.10
N SER A 212 -34.11 -24.07 -1.80
CA SER A 212 -35.03 -23.75 -0.70
C SER A 212 -34.42 -24.16 0.64
N LYS A 213 -34.48 -23.26 1.61
CA LYS A 213 -34.02 -23.45 2.99
C LYS A 213 -35.13 -23.04 3.96
N SER A 214 -34.94 -23.36 5.22
CA SER A 214 -35.89 -22.97 6.26
C SER A 214 -35.25 -22.83 7.63
N PHE A 215 -35.79 -21.96 8.46
CA PHE A 215 -35.46 -21.85 9.88
C PHE A 215 -36.74 -21.80 10.73
N VAL A 216 -36.62 -22.04 12.04
CA VAL A 216 -37.75 -22.06 12.98
C VAL A 216 -37.59 -20.91 13.98
N ILE A 217 -38.67 -20.19 14.24
CA ILE A 217 -38.77 -19.17 15.28
C ILE A 217 -39.71 -19.69 16.37
N THR A 218 -39.28 -19.67 17.64
CA THR A 218 -40.09 -20.16 18.76
C THR A 218 -40.54 -19.03 19.69
N SER A 219 -41.77 -18.54 19.61
CA SER A 219 -42.28 -17.56 20.59
C SER A 219 -42.68 -18.23 21.91
N LYS A 220 -42.45 -17.51 23.01
CA LYS A 220 -42.97 -17.87 24.33
C LYS A 220 -43.90 -16.76 24.82
N GLU A 221 -45.08 -17.14 25.27
CA GLU A 221 -46.04 -16.22 25.86
C GLU A 221 -46.34 -16.68 27.28
N ARG A 222 -46.22 -15.75 28.24
CA ARG A 222 -46.46 -16.03 29.66
C ARG A 222 -47.77 -15.38 30.05
N THR A 223 -48.77 -16.18 30.38
CA THR A 223 -50.04 -15.71 30.90
C THR A 223 -50.06 -15.88 32.42
N GLU A 224 -50.32 -14.80 33.13
CA GLU A 224 -50.53 -14.81 34.58
C GLU A 224 -52.02 -14.73 34.89
N SER A 225 -52.51 -15.70 35.66
CA SER A 225 -53.87 -15.70 36.19
C SER A 225 -53.82 -16.08 37.66
N GLY A 226 -53.85 -15.07 38.54
CA GLY A 226 -53.68 -15.25 39.99
C GLY A 226 -52.26 -15.68 40.39
N HIS A 227 -52.13 -16.65 41.30
CA HIS A 227 -50.83 -17.16 41.78
C HIS A 227 -50.21 -18.25 40.88
N VAL A 228 -50.78 -18.50 39.70
CA VAL A 228 -50.28 -19.50 38.75
C VAL A 228 -49.82 -18.81 37.48
N SER A 229 -48.60 -19.14 37.06
CA SER A 229 -48.00 -18.65 35.82
C SER A 229 -47.89 -19.80 34.81
N GLN A 230 -48.51 -19.65 33.64
CA GLN A 230 -48.44 -20.62 32.55
C GLN A 230 -47.57 -20.05 31.41
N THR A 231 -46.67 -20.87 30.87
CA THR A 231 -45.85 -20.49 29.71
C THR A 231 -46.26 -21.34 28.52
N ASN A 232 -46.75 -20.70 27.46
CA ASN A 232 -47.07 -21.33 26.18
C ASN A 232 -45.92 -21.11 25.20
N PHE A 233 -45.59 -22.13 24.41
CA PHE A 233 -44.59 -22.05 23.35
C PHE A 233 -45.29 -22.28 22.01
N SER A 234 -45.05 -21.42 21.02
CA SER A 234 -45.43 -21.63 19.62
C SER A 234 -44.19 -21.60 18.74
N SER A 235 -44.21 -22.30 17.61
CA SER A 235 -43.08 -22.38 16.68
C SER A 235 -43.54 -22.19 15.25
N ASP A 236 -42.94 -21.23 14.55
CA ASP A 236 -43.22 -20.93 13.15
C ASP A 236 -42.03 -21.33 12.28
N LYS A 237 -42.29 -22.07 11.20
CA LYS A 237 -41.28 -22.42 10.20
C LYS A 237 -41.30 -21.38 9.08
N ILE A 238 -40.17 -20.75 8.84
CA ILE A 238 -39.99 -19.76 7.77
C ILE A 238 -39.16 -20.41 6.66
N ASP A 239 -39.76 -20.56 5.48
CA ASP A 239 -39.08 -21.00 4.27
C ASP A 239 -38.52 -19.79 3.49
N TYR A 240 -37.34 -19.95 2.89
CA TYR A 240 -36.68 -18.90 2.09
C TYR A 240 -35.84 -19.48 0.95
N GLN A 241 -35.59 -18.69 -0.08
CA GLN A 241 -34.62 -19.05 -1.12
C GLN A 241 -33.19 -18.64 -0.71
N GLU A 242 -32.24 -19.56 -0.86
CA GLU A 242 -30.81 -19.31 -0.70
C GLU A 242 -30.13 -19.37 -2.07
N THR A 243 -29.38 -18.33 -2.41
CA THR A 243 -28.53 -18.28 -3.60
C THR A 243 -27.11 -18.67 -3.22
N LYS A 244 -26.65 -19.80 -3.76
CA LYS A 244 -25.27 -20.27 -3.66
C LYS A 244 -24.49 -19.80 -4.90
N THR A 245 -23.50 -18.96 -4.70
CA THR A 245 -22.55 -18.58 -5.76
C THR A 245 -21.20 -19.21 -5.48
N THR A 246 -20.63 -19.90 -6.48
CA THR A 246 -19.32 -20.55 -6.40
C THR A 246 -18.36 -19.85 -7.37
N TYR A 247 -17.26 -19.34 -6.84
CA TYR A 247 -16.16 -18.72 -7.56
C TYR A 247 -14.98 -19.68 -7.58
N ILE A 248 -14.43 -19.98 -8.75
CA ILE A 248 -13.30 -20.91 -8.91
C ILE A 248 -12.20 -20.24 -9.73
N ALA A 249 -11.00 -20.17 -9.16
CA ALA A 249 -9.79 -19.76 -9.86
C ALA A 249 -8.74 -20.88 -9.78
N ARG A 250 -7.93 -21.03 -10.83
CA ARG A 250 -6.93 -22.09 -10.94
C ARG A 250 -5.62 -21.53 -11.47
N ASN A 251 -4.51 -22.06 -10.97
CA ASN A 251 -3.16 -21.74 -11.43
C ASN A 251 -2.86 -20.24 -11.39
N LEU A 252 -3.20 -19.59 -10.27
CA LEU A 252 -2.91 -18.18 -10.08
C LEU A 252 -1.41 -18.00 -9.81
N PRO A 253 -0.72 -17.11 -10.55
CA PRO A 253 0.68 -16.83 -10.29
C PRO A 253 0.84 -16.11 -8.94
N ALA A 254 2.03 -16.19 -8.36
CA ALA A 254 2.39 -15.38 -7.20
C ALA A 254 2.30 -13.89 -7.54
N MET A 255 1.69 -13.09 -6.66
CA MET A 255 1.87 -11.64 -6.66
C MET A 255 3.33 -11.35 -6.32
N LYS A 256 4.05 -10.73 -7.25
CA LYS A 256 5.42 -10.28 -7.00
C LYS A 256 5.35 -8.85 -6.51
N GLU A 257 6.14 -8.53 -5.49
CA GLU A 257 6.40 -7.15 -5.15
C GLU A 257 7.44 -6.60 -6.12
N GLU A 258 7.16 -5.45 -6.71
CA GLU A 258 8.08 -4.78 -7.63
C GLU A 258 8.39 -3.39 -7.12
N VAL A 259 9.52 -2.86 -7.61
CA VAL A 259 9.90 -1.47 -7.36
C VAL A 259 8.80 -0.51 -7.81
N PHE A 260 8.54 0.52 -7.02
CA PHE A 260 7.57 1.59 -7.31
C PHE A 260 6.12 1.11 -7.47
N VAL A 261 5.67 0.19 -6.61
CA VAL A 261 4.25 -0.13 -6.44
C VAL A 261 3.74 0.57 -5.20
N ASN A 262 2.51 1.11 -5.23
CA ASN A 262 1.92 1.71 -4.04
C ASN A 262 1.55 0.65 -2.99
N ASN A 263 0.53 -0.16 -3.27
CA ASN A 263 0.08 -1.25 -2.44
C ASN A 263 -0.37 -2.38 -3.35
N ILE A 264 0.28 -3.53 -3.22
CA ILE A 264 0.05 -4.71 -4.06
C ILE A 264 -1.39 -5.27 -3.90
N ASP A 265 -2.04 -5.01 -2.77
CA ASP A 265 -3.42 -5.44 -2.48
C ASP A 265 -4.46 -4.74 -3.37
N ASN A 266 -4.10 -3.60 -3.98
CA ASN A 266 -4.94 -2.92 -4.98
C ASN A 266 -5.07 -3.76 -6.27
N TYR A 267 -4.06 -4.59 -6.57
CA TYR A 267 -3.97 -5.38 -7.79
C TYR A 267 -4.17 -6.88 -7.54
N THR A 268 -4.25 -7.29 -6.27
CA THR A 268 -4.46 -8.68 -5.89
C THR A 268 -5.88 -9.13 -6.24
N THR A 269 -5.98 -10.28 -6.90
CA THR A 269 -7.27 -10.83 -7.30
C THR A 269 -8.10 -11.23 -6.07
N SER A 270 -9.18 -10.49 -5.80
CA SER A 270 -10.05 -10.72 -4.64
C SER A 270 -11.51 -10.35 -4.92
N LEU A 271 -12.43 -10.91 -4.13
CA LEU A 271 -13.86 -10.62 -4.19
C LEU A 271 -14.28 -9.76 -2.99
N VAL A 272 -14.94 -8.64 -3.29
CA VAL A 272 -15.51 -7.73 -2.28
C VAL A 272 -17.02 -7.65 -2.48
N GLN A 273 -17.77 -7.76 -1.38
CA GLN A 273 -19.23 -7.75 -1.40
C GLN A 273 -19.80 -6.86 -0.28
N GLU A 274 -20.64 -5.92 -0.69
CA GLU A 274 -21.30 -4.95 0.19
C GLU A 274 -22.82 -5.04 0.06
N LEU A 275 -23.53 -5.04 1.19
CA LEU A 275 -24.99 -5.12 1.23
C LEU A 275 -25.58 -3.82 0.67
N SER A 276 -26.28 -3.92 -0.44
CA SER A 276 -26.95 -2.77 -1.06
C SER A 276 -28.39 -2.61 -0.59
N MET A 277 -29.08 -3.70 -0.26
CA MET A 277 -30.49 -3.65 0.13
C MET A 277 -30.92 -4.88 0.92
N THR A 278 -31.85 -4.69 1.86
CA THR A 278 -32.62 -5.78 2.49
C THR A 278 -34.05 -5.84 1.99
N LYS A 279 -34.56 -7.07 1.83
CA LYS A 279 -35.91 -7.40 1.38
C LYS A 279 -36.50 -8.50 2.27
N TYR A 280 -36.94 -8.14 3.46
CA TYR A 280 -37.65 -9.09 4.33
C TYR A 280 -39.11 -9.27 3.87
N PRO A 281 -39.72 -10.44 4.11
CA PRO A 281 -41.15 -10.65 3.84
C PRO A 281 -41.99 -9.65 4.63
N ASN A 282 -43.01 -9.07 3.99
CA ASN A 282 -43.94 -8.10 4.59
C ASN A 282 -43.31 -6.80 5.13
N GLU A 283 -42.04 -6.52 4.80
CA GLU A 283 -41.40 -5.25 5.12
C GLU A 283 -41.11 -4.46 3.83
N PRO A 284 -41.11 -3.11 3.89
CA PRO A 284 -40.64 -2.29 2.77
C PRO A 284 -39.19 -2.64 2.41
N LEU A 285 -38.85 -2.53 1.13
CA LEU A 285 -37.46 -2.57 0.69
C LEU A 285 -36.67 -1.48 1.41
N LYS A 286 -35.55 -1.88 2.02
CA LYS A 286 -34.66 -0.96 2.72
C LYS A 286 -33.32 -0.92 1.98
N PRO A 287 -33.10 0.08 1.11
CA PRO A 287 -31.78 0.30 0.54
C PRO A 287 -30.81 0.78 1.63
N TYR A 288 -29.56 0.35 1.51
CA TYR A 288 -28.44 0.91 2.26
C TYR A 288 -27.71 1.87 1.35
N SER A 289 -27.11 2.94 1.90
CA SER A 289 -26.38 3.88 1.06
C SER A 289 -25.17 3.18 0.44
N THR A 290 -25.18 3.12 -0.88
CA THR A 290 -24.10 2.67 -1.74
C THR A 290 -23.42 3.84 -2.44
N ASP A 291 -23.62 5.07 -1.95
CA ASP A 291 -23.09 6.30 -2.52
C ASP A 291 -22.16 7.01 -1.53
N TRP A 292 -21.16 7.69 -2.06
CA TRP A 292 -20.16 8.38 -1.25
C TRP A 292 -20.75 9.53 -0.44
N ASP A 293 -21.83 10.15 -0.90
CA ASP A 293 -22.43 11.31 -0.22
C ASP A 293 -23.05 10.92 1.12
N ALA A 294 -23.78 9.80 1.22
CA ALA A 294 -24.31 9.39 2.52
C ALA A 294 -23.24 8.80 3.45
N VAL A 295 -22.19 8.15 2.92
CA VAL A 295 -21.03 7.74 3.73
C VAL A 295 -20.37 8.95 4.35
N VAL A 296 -20.07 9.97 3.53
CA VAL A 296 -19.48 11.23 3.95
C VAL A 296 -20.36 11.96 4.95
N LYS A 297 -21.67 12.05 4.69
CA LYS A 297 -22.61 12.69 5.61
C LYS A 297 -22.63 11.98 6.97
N THR A 298 -22.64 10.65 6.97
CA THR A 298 -22.58 9.86 8.21
C THR A 298 -21.26 10.10 8.96
N ILE A 299 -20.15 10.27 8.25
CA ILE A 299 -18.87 10.62 8.87
C ILE A 299 -18.94 12.02 9.47
N TYR A 300 -19.43 13.00 8.71
CA TYR A 300 -19.52 14.40 9.12
C TYR A 300 -20.42 14.59 10.35
N ASP A 301 -21.54 13.89 10.41
CA ASP A 301 -22.51 13.99 11.50
C ASP A 301 -22.05 13.29 12.80
N ASN A 302 -20.94 12.52 12.80
CA ASN A 302 -20.43 11.91 14.04
C ASN A 302 -19.82 12.96 14.98
N ASP A 303 -20.08 12.82 16.28
CA ASP A 303 -19.60 13.71 17.34
C ASP A 303 -18.07 13.90 17.37
N ASP A 304 -17.33 12.87 16.91
CA ASP A 304 -15.87 12.85 16.85
C ASP A 304 -15.27 13.41 15.55
N PHE A 305 -16.09 14.01 14.67
CA PHE A 305 -15.68 14.59 13.39
C PHE A 305 -16.23 16.01 13.17
N GLY A 306 -17.45 16.17 12.64
CA GLY A 306 -17.97 17.45 12.19
C GLY A 306 -18.22 18.44 13.33
N PRO A 307 -18.84 18.02 14.45
CA PRO A 307 -18.99 18.85 15.64
C PRO A 307 -17.66 19.35 16.23
N GLU A 308 -16.55 18.61 16.09
CA GLU A 308 -15.22 19.06 16.51
C GLU A 308 -14.75 20.30 15.73
N LEU A 309 -15.11 20.43 14.44
CA LEU A 309 -14.79 21.61 13.61
C LEU A 309 -15.45 22.91 14.12
N ASN A 310 -16.53 22.79 14.90
CA ASN A 310 -17.26 23.94 15.44
C ASN A 310 -16.69 24.41 16.79
N LYS A 311 -15.74 23.69 17.38
CA LYS A 311 -15.09 24.07 18.63
C LYS A 311 -13.92 25.01 18.31
N THR A 312 -14.12 26.32 18.45
CA THR A 312 -13.10 27.33 18.08
C THR A 312 -12.49 28.06 19.26
N GLY A 313 -13.24 28.25 20.36
CA GLY A 313 -12.85 29.13 21.46
C GLY A 313 -11.56 28.78 22.22
N TYR A 314 -10.91 27.65 21.95
CA TYR A 314 -9.63 27.31 22.58
C TYR A 314 -8.39 27.82 21.84
N PHE A 315 -8.53 28.30 20.59
CA PHE A 315 -7.41 28.79 19.79
C PHE A 315 -7.58 30.23 19.27
N GLU A 316 -8.77 30.84 19.41
CA GLU A 316 -9.10 32.09 18.72
C GLU A 316 -8.14 33.25 18.99
N ASP A 317 -7.68 33.41 20.23
CA ASP A 317 -6.75 34.49 20.57
C ASP A 317 -5.34 34.23 20.05
N ASP A 318 -4.90 32.97 20.09
CA ASP A 318 -3.63 32.56 19.49
C ASP A 318 -3.66 32.76 17.96
N LEU A 319 -4.77 32.39 17.32
CA LEU A 319 -4.97 32.59 15.89
C LEU A 319 -4.90 34.07 15.51
N LYS A 320 -5.61 34.96 16.23
CA LYS A 320 -5.56 36.41 16.00
C LYS A 320 -4.13 36.95 16.10
N ALA A 321 -3.36 36.50 17.09
CA ALA A 321 -1.98 36.91 17.27
C ALA A 321 -1.08 36.43 16.12
N VAL A 322 -1.26 35.17 15.71
CA VAL A 322 -0.48 34.51 14.66
C VAL A 322 -0.76 35.09 13.28
N THR A 323 -1.99 35.54 13.00
CA THR A 323 -2.37 36.14 11.71
C THR A 323 -2.34 37.67 11.71
N ALA A 324 -1.86 38.31 12.79
CA ALA A 324 -1.88 39.76 12.93
C ALA A 324 -1.10 40.46 11.79
N GLY A 325 -1.76 41.38 11.10
CA GLY A 325 -1.15 42.16 10.00
C GLY A 325 -1.02 41.42 8.67
N LEU A 326 -1.42 40.15 8.58
CA LEU A 326 -1.41 39.39 7.33
C LEU A 326 -2.70 39.64 6.54
N THR A 327 -2.56 39.85 5.24
CA THR A 327 -3.69 40.05 4.31
C THR A 327 -3.67 39.10 3.12
N ALA A 328 -2.48 38.58 2.76
CA ALA A 328 -2.34 37.62 1.67
C ALA A 328 -2.80 36.23 2.12
N GLN A 329 -3.72 35.65 1.35
CA GLN A 329 -4.30 34.33 1.62
C GLN A 329 -3.22 33.24 1.79
N ASP A 330 -2.24 33.19 0.89
CA ASP A 330 -1.15 32.20 0.95
C ASP A 330 -0.27 32.32 2.19
N GLU A 331 -0.07 33.55 2.68
CA GLU A 331 0.67 33.81 3.91
C GLU A 331 -0.12 33.34 5.13
N ILE A 332 -1.42 33.64 5.18
CA ILE A 332 -2.34 33.21 6.24
C ILE A 332 -2.37 31.66 6.29
N ILE A 333 -2.56 30.99 5.15
CA ILE A 333 -2.56 29.52 5.06
C ILE A 333 -1.24 28.95 5.60
N SER A 334 -0.12 29.46 5.11
CA SER A 334 1.21 28.97 5.47
C SER A 334 1.50 29.15 6.96
N VAL A 335 1.10 30.29 7.52
CA VAL A 335 1.35 30.63 8.94
C VAL A 335 0.47 29.78 9.86
N ILE A 336 -0.82 29.59 9.53
CA ILE A 336 -1.72 28.71 10.30
C ILE A 336 -1.24 27.26 10.24
N LEU A 337 -0.87 26.75 9.06
CA LEU A 337 -0.31 25.40 8.91
C LEU A 337 0.90 25.20 9.83
N ASN A 338 1.87 26.12 9.78
CA ASN A 338 3.06 26.04 10.62
C ASN A 338 2.75 26.17 12.11
N TYR A 339 1.78 27.01 12.47
CA TYR A 339 1.33 27.16 13.84
C TYR A 339 0.80 25.84 14.41
N VAL A 340 -0.12 25.17 13.71
CA VAL A 340 -0.68 23.88 14.14
C VAL A 340 0.42 22.83 14.28
N LYS A 341 1.29 22.68 13.26
CA LYS A 341 2.42 21.74 13.28
C LYS A 341 3.34 21.94 14.49
N SER A 342 3.60 23.19 14.86
CA SER A 342 4.46 23.53 16.01
C SER A 342 3.76 23.37 17.36
N THR A 343 2.43 23.34 17.37
CA THR A 343 1.63 23.36 18.59
C THR A 343 1.19 21.96 19.03
N VAL A 344 0.83 21.08 18.09
CA VAL A 344 0.32 19.74 18.40
C VAL A 344 1.17 18.69 17.69
N LYS A 345 1.84 17.84 18.47
CA LYS A 345 2.64 16.74 17.94
C LYS A 345 1.76 15.53 17.62
N TRP A 346 1.90 15.00 16.40
CA TRP A 346 1.24 13.75 16.02
C TRP A 346 1.70 12.58 16.89
N ASN A 347 0.74 11.77 17.35
CA ASN A 347 0.94 10.61 18.21
C ASN A 347 1.05 9.28 17.45
N ASP A 348 1.31 9.34 16.14
CA ASP A 348 1.39 8.20 15.21
C ASP A 348 0.08 7.40 15.01
N TYR A 349 -1.05 7.87 15.57
CA TYR A 349 -2.35 7.24 15.35
C TYR A 349 -3.05 7.81 14.12
N ASN A 350 -3.33 6.92 13.15
CA ASN A 350 -4.09 7.21 11.95
C ASN A 350 -5.60 7.04 12.18
N GLY A 351 -6.38 8.01 11.73
CA GLY A 351 -7.83 7.96 11.72
C GLY A 351 -8.41 9.27 11.22
N TYR A 352 -9.62 9.22 10.66
CA TYR A 352 -10.35 10.44 10.32
C TYR A 352 -11.16 11.00 11.50
N SER A 353 -11.39 10.21 12.56
CA SER A 353 -12.14 10.61 13.77
C SER A 353 -11.22 10.92 14.95
N CYS A 354 -11.64 11.85 15.81
CA CYS A 354 -10.95 12.19 17.06
C CYS A 354 -11.12 11.08 18.11
N ASP A 355 -10.11 10.89 18.96
CA ASP A 355 -10.23 9.96 20.10
C ASP A 355 -10.59 10.71 21.39
N ASP A 356 -9.86 11.80 21.65
CA ASP A 356 -9.94 12.63 22.85
C ASP A 356 -10.57 14.01 22.58
N GLY A 357 -10.61 14.43 21.31
CA GLY A 357 -11.23 15.66 20.82
C GLY A 357 -10.25 16.83 20.70
N VAL A 358 -10.53 17.77 19.79
CA VAL A 358 -9.55 18.79 19.36
C VAL A 358 -9.08 19.71 20.49
N LYS A 359 -9.96 20.01 21.46
CA LYS A 359 -9.66 20.87 22.60
C LYS A 359 -8.64 20.22 23.55
N LYS A 360 -8.77 18.91 23.78
CA LYS A 360 -7.83 18.18 24.64
C LYS A 360 -6.49 18.03 23.94
N ALA A 361 -6.49 17.67 22.66
CA ALA A 361 -5.26 17.60 21.87
C ALA A 361 -4.48 18.93 21.86
N TYR A 362 -5.17 20.07 21.72
CA TYR A 362 -4.55 21.39 21.80
C TYR A 362 -3.92 21.70 23.14
N LYS A 363 -4.60 21.31 24.24
CA LYS A 363 -4.13 21.51 25.60
C LYS A 363 -2.91 20.64 25.90
N ASP A 364 -2.98 19.38 25.52
CA ASP A 364 -1.97 18.36 25.79
C ASP A 364 -0.79 18.44 24.81
N LYS A 365 -0.92 19.26 23.74
CA LYS A 365 0.09 19.45 22.67
C LYS A 365 0.43 18.15 21.94
N THR A 366 -0.49 17.18 21.96
CA THR A 366 -0.39 15.92 21.22
C THR A 366 -1.76 15.46 20.77
N GLY A 367 -1.85 14.83 19.60
CA GLY A 367 -3.12 14.34 19.07
C GLY A 367 -2.96 13.40 17.89
N ASN A 368 -4.07 12.78 17.50
CA ASN A 368 -4.12 11.95 16.30
C ASN A 368 -4.29 12.79 15.01
N VAL A 369 -4.31 12.14 13.85
CA VAL A 369 -4.46 12.80 12.54
C VAL A 369 -5.70 13.71 12.49
N ALA A 370 -6.84 13.20 12.95
CA ALA A 370 -8.11 13.93 12.94
C ALA A 370 -8.05 15.17 13.83
N GLU A 371 -7.55 15.03 15.05
CA GLU A 371 -7.45 16.14 16.01
C GLU A 371 -6.58 17.27 15.47
N ILE A 372 -5.50 16.94 14.76
CA ILE A 372 -4.59 17.90 14.14
C ILE A 372 -5.22 18.57 12.93
N ASN A 373 -5.73 17.81 11.96
CA ASN A 373 -6.19 18.36 10.68
C ASN A 373 -7.61 18.96 10.73
N LEU A 374 -8.47 18.50 11.64
CA LEU A 374 -9.75 19.17 11.91
C LEU A 374 -9.51 20.51 12.63
N MET A 375 -8.55 20.57 13.55
CA MET A 375 -8.14 21.84 14.16
C MET A 375 -7.56 22.81 13.12
N LEU A 376 -6.68 22.34 12.25
CA LEU A 376 -6.18 23.12 11.12
C LEU A 376 -7.33 23.67 10.27
N THR A 377 -8.27 22.81 9.90
CA THR A 377 -9.46 23.19 9.12
C THR A 377 -10.29 24.25 9.84
N ALA A 378 -10.52 24.09 11.15
CA ALA A 378 -11.26 25.05 11.96
C ALA A 378 -10.56 26.41 12.05
N MET A 379 -9.23 26.43 12.27
CA MET A 379 -8.45 27.67 12.28
C MET A 379 -8.49 28.40 10.94
N LEU A 380 -8.35 27.68 9.83
CA LEU A 380 -8.46 28.26 8.48
C LEU A 380 -9.85 28.85 8.23
N ARG A 381 -10.92 28.15 8.66
CA ARG A 381 -12.30 28.67 8.60
C ARG A 381 -12.48 29.95 9.42
N THR A 382 -11.95 29.98 10.65
CA THR A 382 -12.01 31.15 11.53
C THR A 382 -11.24 32.33 10.94
N ALA A 383 -10.16 32.08 10.19
CA ALA A 383 -9.42 33.10 9.45
C ALA A 383 -10.12 33.58 8.16
N GLY A 384 -11.35 33.11 7.88
CA GLY A 384 -12.16 33.55 6.74
C GLY A 384 -11.92 32.77 5.45
N LEU A 385 -11.16 31.68 5.48
CA LEU A 385 -10.86 30.87 4.30
C LEU A 385 -11.92 29.78 4.09
N LYS A 386 -12.19 29.43 2.83
CA LYS A 386 -13.08 28.32 2.46
C LYS A 386 -12.37 26.97 2.65
N ALA A 387 -12.15 26.60 3.90
CA ALA A 387 -11.43 25.38 4.26
C ALA A 387 -12.37 24.21 4.59
N ASN A 388 -12.02 23.00 4.15
CA ASN A 388 -12.81 21.79 4.30
C ASN A 388 -11.92 20.57 4.57
N PRO A 389 -12.37 19.60 5.39
CA PRO A 389 -11.64 18.35 5.55
C PRO A 389 -11.71 17.52 4.26
N VAL A 390 -10.65 16.75 4.00
CA VAL A 390 -10.57 15.77 2.92
C VAL A 390 -10.25 14.41 3.53
N LEU A 391 -11.16 13.45 3.36
CA LEU A 391 -10.92 12.06 3.76
C LEU A 391 -9.93 11.42 2.79
N VAL A 392 -8.96 10.70 3.35
CA VAL A 392 -7.86 10.09 2.60
C VAL A 392 -7.75 8.61 2.97
N SER A 393 -7.52 7.78 1.97
CA SER A 393 -6.99 6.42 2.16
C SER A 393 -5.49 6.49 1.97
N THR A 394 -4.71 6.30 3.04
CA THR A 394 -3.24 6.27 2.92
C THR A 394 -2.79 5.15 1.97
N ARG A 395 -1.60 5.27 1.38
CA ARG A 395 -1.03 4.23 0.50
C ARG A 395 -1.08 2.84 1.13
N ALA A 396 -0.74 2.73 2.42
CA ALA A 396 -0.77 1.46 3.16
C ALA A 396 -2.19 0.88 3.35
N ASN A 397 -3.25 1.71 3.31
CA ASN A 397 -4.63 1.25 3.41
C ASN A 397 -5.18 0.72 2.08
N GLY A 398 -4.51 1.02 0.97
CA GLY A 398 -4.98 0.65 -0.37
C GLY A 398 -6.16 1.51 -0.80
N ILE A 399 -6.92 1.02 -1.78
CA ILE A 399 -8.00 1.77 -2.41
C ILE A 399 -9.28 0.93 -2.38
N SER A 400 -10.32 1.51 -1.78
CA SER A 400 -11.64 0.87 -1.73
C SER A 400 -12.38 1.09 -3.04
N ILE A 401 -12.92 0.00 -3.58
CA ILE A 401 -13.77 0.03 -4.77
C ILE A 401 -15.25 0.28 -4.45
N PHE A 402 -15.64 0.32 -3.18
CA PHE A 402 -17.00 0.59 -2.72
C PHE A 402 -17.03 1.76 -1.73
N PRO A 403 -18.09 2.59 -1.75
CA PRO A 403 -18.31 3.60 -0.73
C PRO A 403 -18.56 2.96 0.62
N ASN A 404 -17.61 3.06 1.54
CA ASN A 404 -17.80 2.61 2.92
C ASN A 404 -16.95 3.43 3.88
N ARG A 405 -17.31 3.43 5.17
CA ARG A 405 -16.58 4.19 6.19
C ARG A 405 -15.14 3.72 6.38
N GLY A 406 -14.87 2.42 6.18
CA GLY A 406 -13.53 1.84 6.25
C GLY A 406 -12.65 2.15 5.04
N ALA A 407 -13.19 2.79 4.00
CA ALA A 407 -12.42 3.17 2.83
C ALA A 407 -11.40 4.27 3.12
N PHE A 408 -11.60 5.06 4.17
CA PHE A 408 -10.70 6.10 4.59
C PHE A 408 -10.12 5.76 5.96
N ASN A 409 -8.83 6.04 6.14
CA ASN A 409 -8.15 5.85 7.41
C ASN A 409 -7.39 7.11 7.86
N TYR A 410 -7.67 8.25 7.23
CA TYR A 410 -6.93 9.49 7.41
C TYR A 410 -7.79 10.71 7.01
N VAL A 411 -7.42 11.90 7.49
CA VAL A 411 -8.05 13.17 7.09
C VAL A 411 -7.01 14.28 7.01
N ILE A 412 -7.09 15.08 5.95
CA ILE A 412 -6.28 16.30 5.74
C ILE A 412 -7.19 17.52 5.62
N ALA A 413 -6.61 18.71 5.50
CA ALA A 413 -7.35 19.95 5.21
C ALA A 413 -7.15 20.37 3.76
N ALA A 414 -8.15 21.00 3.17
CA ALA A 414 -8.05 21.68 1.89
C ALA A 414 -8.63 23.09 1.98
N VAL A 415 -8.03 24.04 1.26
CA VAL A 415 -8.59 25.38 1.05
C VAL A 415 -9.02 25.50 -0.40
N GLU A 416 -10.29 25.82 -0.61
CA GLU A 416 -10.85 26.08 -1.94
C GLU A 416 -10.50 27.51 -2.40
N THR A 417 -9.90 27.61 -3.57
CA THR A 417 -9.52 28.86 -4.25
C THR A 417 -10.09 28.89 -5.67
N PRO A 418 -10.19 30.06 -6.33
CA PRO A 418 -10.55 30.13 -7.75
C PRO A 418 -9.63 29.31 -8.67
N GLU A 419 -8.36 29.14 -8.29
CA GLU A 419 -7.34 28.41 -9.05
C GLU A 419 -7.34 26.90 -8.79
N GLY A 420 -8.10 26.43 -7.80
CA GLY A 420 -8.18 25.02 -7.40
C GLY A 420 -8.05 24.80 -5.89
N LEU A 421 -7.69 23.58 -5.50
CA LEU A 421 -7.53 23.20 -4.10
C LEU A 421 -6.08 23.37 -3.64
N ILE A 422 -5.91 23.94 -2.45
CA ILE A 422 -4.64 23.90 -1.72
C ILE A 422 -4.76 22.81 -0.65
N LEU A 423 -4.02 21.71 -0.81
CA LEU A 423 -4.02 20.57 0.13
C LEU A 423 -2.98 20.78 1.23
N LEU A 424 -3.36 20.42 2.46
CA LEU A 424 -2.60 20.70 3.67
C LEU A 424 -2.68 19.52 4.64
N ASP A 425 -1.53 19.04 5.13
CA ASP A 425 -1.46 18.10 6.25
C ASP A 425 -0.52 18.64 7.34
N ALA A 426 -1.04 18.86 8.55
CA ALA A 426 -0.29 19.35 9.70
C ALA A 426 0.34 18.24 10.58
N THR A 427 0.26 16.97 10.19
CA THR A 427 0.85 15.87 10.97
C THR A 427 2.34 15.68 10.72
N SER A 428 2.86 16.11 9.56
CA SER A 428 4.29 16.09 9.25
C SER A 428 4.92 17.46 9.44
N LYS A 429 6.01 17.52 10.21
CA LYS A 429 6.72 18.77 10.54
C LYS A 429 7.17 19.57 9.30
N PHE A 430 7.60 18.87 8.26
CA PHE A 430 8.19 19.46 7.07
C PHE A 430 7.22 19.61 5.88
N SER A 431 5.94 19.27 6.05
CA SER A 431 4.95 19.52 5.00
C SER A 431 4.78 21.02 4.73
N THR A 432 4.42 21.36 3.50
CA THR A 432 4.06 22.72 3.09
C THR A 432 2.77 22.64 2.27
N PRO A 433 2.11 23.77 1.98
CA PRO A 433 0.96 23.75 1.07
C PRO A 433 1.27 23.02 -0.24
N ASN A 434 0.39 22.09 -0.63
CA ASN A 434 0.53 21.20 -1.80
C ASN A 434 1.76 20.26 -1.80
N VAL A 435 2.42 20.08 -0.67
CA VAL A 435 3.50 19.08 -0.48
C VAL A 435 3.08 18.18 0.68
N LEU A 436 2.25 17.19 0.34
CA LEU A 436 1.74 16.23 1.29
C LEU A 436 2.81 15.16 1.60
N PRO A 437 2.79 14.58 2.80
CA PRO A 437 3.59 13.40 3.11
C PRO A 437 3.35 12.27 2.09
N PHE A 438 4.41 11.51 1.74
CA PHE A 438 4.31 10.43 0.74
C PHE A 438 3.20 9.42 1.03
N ARG A 439 2.91 9.15 2.32
CA ARG A 439 1.86 8.22 2.75
C ARG A 439 0.43 8.64 2.32
N ASP A 440 0.22 9.93 2.05
CA ASP A 440 -1.08 10.50 1.68
C ASP A 440 -1.30 10.48 0.16
N LEU A 441 -0.23 10.34 -0.62
CA LEU A 441 -0.25 10.37 -2.09
C LEU A 441 -0.82 9.05 -2.64
N ASN A 442 -2.14 8.88 -2.60
CA ASN A 442 -2.83 7.64 -2.99
C ASN A 442 -4.02 7.90 -3.90
N TRP A 443 -3.74 8.57 -5.01
CA TRP A 443 -4.65 8.89 -6.12
C TRP A 443 -5.74 9.89 -5.73
N MET A 444 -6.80 9.43 -5.06
CA MET A 444 -8.00 10.24 -4.81
C MET A 444 -8.35 10.31 -3.33
N GLY A 445 -8.79 11.48 -2.88
CA GLY A 445 -9.44 11.74 -1.60
C GLY A 445 -10.89 12.20 -1.80
N ARG A 446 -11.61 12.43 -0.70
CA ARG A 446 -12.99 12.93 -0.72
C ARG A 446 -13.15 14.15 0.17
N LEU A 447 -13.34 15.31 -0.44
CA LEU A 447 -13.59 16.57 0.27
C LEU A 447 -15.02 16.61 0.80
N ILE A 448 -15.20 17.16 2.00
CA ILE A 448 -16.51 17.31 2.64
C ILE A 448 -16.75 18.77 3.00
N ARG A 449 -17.78 19.38 2.41
CA ARG A 449 -18.15 20.78 2.69
C ARG A 449 -19.09 20.88 3.88
N LYS A 450 -19.14 22.07 4.49
CA LYS A 450 -20.02 22.38 5.64
C LYS A 450 -21.51 22.18 5.34
N ASP A 451 -21.92 22.36 4.09
CA ASP A 451 -23.31 22.15 3.63
C ASP A 451 -23.65 20.68 3.38
N GLY A 452 -22.71 19.76 3.63
CA GLY A 452 -22.87 18.32 3.43
C GLY A 452 -22.57 17.85 2.01
N THR A 453 -22.25 18.76 1.08
CA THR A 453 -21.81 18.36 -0.27
C THR A 453 -20.41 17.77 -0.23
N SER A 454 -20.11 16.85 -1.15
CA SER A 454 -18.83 16.18 -1.21
C SER A 454 -18.31 16.04 -2.64
N GLU A 455 -17.00 15.94 -2.78
CA GLU A 455 -16.33 15.91 -4.09
C GLU A 455 -15.07 15.04 -4.03
N GLU A 456 -14.78 14.33 -5.12
CA GLU A 456 -13.52 13.60 -5.27
C GLU A 456 -12.39 14.59 -5.57
N VAL A 457 -11.23 14.38 -4.95
CA VAL A 457 -10.08 15.29 -5.03
C VAL A 457 -8.83 14.51 -5.40
N ASP A 458 -8.14 14.97 -6.44
CA ASP A 458 -6.83 14.43 -6.79
C ASP A 458 -5.79 14.81 -5.73
N LEU A 459 -5.14 13.79 -5.15
CA LEU A 459 -4.10 13.95 -4.14
C LEU A 459 -2.70 13.99 -4.77
N MET A 460 -2.59 13.69 -6.07
CA MET A 460 -1.31 13.51 -6.73
C MET A 460 -0.68 14.86 -7.11
N PRO A 461 0.60 15.11 -6.78
CA PRO A 461 1.22 16.39 -7.08
C PRO A 461 1.44 16.58 -8.59
N THR A 462 1.18 17.79 -9.08
CA THR A 462 1.45 18.17 -10.47
C THR A 462 2.76 18.94 -10.62
N LYS A 463 3.24 19.56 -9.53
CA LYS A 463 4.50 20.31 -9.51
C LYS A 463 5.68 19.38 -9.28
N ALA A 464 6.66 19.44 -10.17
CA ALA A 464 7.87 18.65 -10.02
C ALA A 464 8.69 19.04 -8.79
N SER A 465 9.32 18.04 -8.18
CA SER A 465 10.31 18.20 -7.13
C SER A 465 11.71 18.21 -7.73
N ASP A 466 12.45 19.30 -7.58
CA ASP A 466 13.81 19.41 -8.12
C ASP A 466 14.85 18.86 -7.13
N ASP A 467 15.88 18.22 -7.68
CA ASP A 467 17.17 17.96 -7.04
C ASP A 467 18.29 18.50 -7.94
N ASN A 468 18.83 19.65 -7.57
CA ASN A 468 19.83 20.37 -8.36
C ASN A 468 21.20 20.20 -7.73
N VAL A 469 22.10 19.52 -8.43
CA VAL A 469 23.49 19.29 -8.05
C VAL A 469 24.40 20.16 -8.92
N THR A 470 25.25 20.95 -8.29
CA THR A 470 26.37 21.64 -8.93
C THR A 470 27.66 21.07 -8.34
N MET A 471 28.54 20.59 -9.21
CA MET A 471 29.79 19.97 -8.80
C MET A 471 30.95 20.57 -9.59
N MET A 472 32.03 20.91 -8.89
CA MET A 472 33.27 21.36 -9.50
C MET A 472 34.39 20.50 -8.96
N TYR A 473 35.18 19.87 -9.81
CA TYR A 473 36.30 19.07 -9.35
C TYR A 473 37.50 19.14 -10.28
N SER A 474 38.68 18.95 -9.71
CA SER A 474 39.92 18.78 -10.44
C SER A 474 40.47 17.38 -10.22
N ILE A 475 41.18 16.89 -11.23
CA ILE A 475 41.88 15.61 -11.19
C ILE A 475 43.38 15.92 -11.21
N ASP A 476 44.16 15.33 -10.31
CA ASP A 476 45.61 15.46 -10.34
C ASP A 476 46.30 14.34 -11.14
N ALA A 477 47.61 14.46 -11.33
CA ALA A 477 48.39 13.49 -12.10
C ALA A 477 48.42 12.07 -11.48
N THR A 478 48.04 11.92 -10.21
CA THR A 478 47.92 10.64 -9.50
C THR A 478 46.52 10.04 -9.56
N GLY A 479 45.57 10.76 -10.18
CA GLY A 479 44.16 10.36 -10.26
C GLY A 479 43.34 10.73 -9.02
N LYS A 480 43.93 11.43 -8.05
CA LYS A 480 43.19 11.95 -6.91
C LYS A 480 42.27 13.08 -7.38
N ILE A 481 41.01 13.01 -6.95
CA ILE A 481 39.99 14.00 -7.25
C ILE A 481 39.75 14.86 -6.01
N THR A 482 39.76 16.17 -6.19
CA THR A 482 39.34 17.14 -5.17
C THR A 482 38.26 18.03 -5.75
N GLY A 483 37.17 18.25 -5.01
CA GLY A 483 36.06 19.04 -5.54
C GLY A 483 35.20 19.71 -4.49
N LYS A 484 34.22 20.48 -4.98
CA LYS A 484 33.16 21.13 -4.23
C LYS A 484 31.82 20.71 -4.79
N LEU A 485 30.89 20.45 -3.89
CA LEU A 485 29.53 20.04 -4.17
C LEU A 485 28.56 21.07 -3.58
N ARG A 486 27.53 21.41 -4.34
CA ARG A 486 26.33 22.11 -3.85
C ARG A 486 25.10 21.35 -4.33
N ARG A 487 24.27 20.86 -3.40
CA ARG A 487 23.01 20.18 -3.70
C ARG A 487 21.84 20.96 -3.15
N GLN A 488 20.81 21.15 -3.95
CA GLN A 488 19.62 21.91 -3.59
C GLN A 488 18.36 21.12 -3.93
N ARG A 489 17.55 20.81 -2.91
CA ARG A 489 16.28 20.07 -3.08
C ARG A 489 15.08 20.96 -2.81
N THR A 490 14.00 20.77 -3.57
CA THR A 490 12.72 21.47 -3.39
C THR A 490 11.59 20.50 -3.04
N ASN A 491 10.42 21.02 -2.63
CA ASN A 491 9.17 20.28 -2.45
C ASN A 491 9.34 18.91 -1.73
N HIS A 492 8.86 17.81 -2.33
CA HIS A 492 8.89 16.46 -1.75
C HIS A 492 10.31 15.95 -1.49
N ASN A 493 11.28 16.22 -2.37
CA ASN A 493 12.69 15.86 -2.12
C ASN A 493 13.26 16.60 -0.91
N ALA A 494 12.90 17.88 -0.73
CA ALA A 494 13.33 18.66 0.43
C ALA A 494 12.64 18.17 1.72
N MET A 495 11.35 17.83 1.64
CA MET A 495 10.59 17.27 2.75
C MET A 495 11.16 15.93 3.19
N SER A 496 11.36 14.99 2.26
CA SER A 496 11.92 13.67 2.53
C SER A 496 13.32 13.77 3.13
N PHE A 497 14.19 14.61 2.58
CA PHE A 497 15.53 14.81 3.11
C PHE A 497 15.50 15.36 4.54
N ARG A 498 14.69 16.39 4.82
CA ARG A 498 14.52 16.93 6.18
C ARG A 498 14.01 15.88 7.17
N SER A 499 13.05 15.04 6.75
CA SER A 499 12.54 13.94 7.56
C SER A 499 13.60 12.88 7.85
N GLU A 500 14.45 12.54 6.88
CA GLU A 500 15.53 11.57 7.07
C GLU A 500 16.54 12.08 8.11
N ILE A 501 16.98 13.34 8.01
CA ILE A 501 18.02 13.89 8.88
C ILE A 501 17.53 14.37 10.24
N GLU A 502 16.22 14.46 10.48
CA GLU A 502 15.66 15.12 11.68
C GLU A 502 16.22 14.56 12.99
N ASN A 503 16.44 13.24 13.05
CA ASN A 503 16.92 12.54 14.24
C ASN A 503 18.31 11.91 14.06
N ILE A 504 19.03 12.29 13.00
CA ILE A 504 20.36 11.76 12.69
C ILE A 504 21.39 12.85 13.01
N LYS A 505 22.47 12.47 13.71
CA LYS A 505 23.59 13.38 13.98
C LYS A 505 24.34 13.68 12.69
N GLU A 506 24.92 14.87 12.58
CA GLU A 506 25.63 15.26 11.37
C GLU A 506 26.80 14.31 11.05
N GLU A 507 27.55 13.88 12.06
CA GLU A 507 28.67 12.97 11.88
C GLU A 507 28.23 11.59 11.36
N GLU A 508 27.11 11.08 11.86
CA GLU A 508 26.51 9.80 11.40
C GLU A 508 26.00 9.92 9.95
N TYR A 509 25.38 11.05 9.61
CA TYR A 509 24.96 11.34 8.25
C TYR A 509 26.16 11.40 7.29
N LEU A 510 27.23 12.10 7.68
CA LEU A 510 28.44 12.22 6.87
C LEU A 510 29.15 10.88 6.72
N GLU A 511 29.31 10.10 7.79
CA GLU A 511 29.90 8.77 7.72
C GLU A 511 29.12 7.86 6.77
N LYS A 512 27.77 7.88 6.83
CA LYS A 512 26.93 7.16 5.88
C LYS A 512 27.17 7.65 4.44
N PHE A 513 27.17 8.96 4.24
CA PHE A 513 27.38 9.56 2.92
C PHE A 513 28.76 9.20 2.35
N GLU A 514 29.84 9.27 3.13
CA GLU A 514 31.18 8.87 2.69
C GLU A 514 31.24 7.39 2.31
N ASN A 515 30.71 6.51 3.14
CA ASN A 515 30.72 5.07 2.92
C ASN A 515 29.90 4.65 1.69
N GLU A 516 28.77 5.28 1.43
CA GLU A 516 27.90 5.00 0.27
C GLU A 516 28.51 5.53 -1.05
N ASN A 517 29.42 6.51 -1.00
CA ASN A 517 29.99 7.18 -2.16
C ASN A 517 31.49 6.89 -2.32
N GLU A 518 31.86 5.60 -2.34
CA GLU A 518 33.24 5.10 -2.55
C GLU A 518 34.29 5.56 -1.52
N LYS A 519 33.88 5.83 -0.28
CA LYS A 519 34.76 6.28 0.81
C LYS A 519 35.50 7.58 0.48
N ILE A 520 34.80 8.52 -0.16
CA ILE A 520 35.26 9.90 -0.24
C ILE A 520 35.44 10.49 1.16
N GLU A 521 36.34 11.46 1.29
CA GLU A 521 36.51 12.27 2.49
C GLU A 521 35.78 13.60 2.31
N ILE A 522 34.94 13.98 3.28
CA ILE A 522 34.18 15.22 3.26
C ILE A 522 34.75 16.24 4.25
N SER A 523 34.85 17.49 3.79
CA SER A 523 35.18 18.63 4.64
C SER A 523 34.28 19.83 4.31
N ASP A 524 34.32 20.86 5.17
CA ASP A 524 33.57 22.11 4.98
C ASP A 524 32.07 21.91 4.73
N TYR A 525 31.49 20.88 5.36
CA TYR A 525 30.08 20.58 5.20
C TYR A 525 29.22 21.66 5.85
N LEU A 526 28.21 22.12 5.11
CA LEU A 526 27.25 23.11 5.57
C LEU A 526 25.86 22.77 5.04
N ARG A 527 24.87 22.80 5.94
CA ARG A 527 23.45 22.80 5.61
C ARG A 527 22.84 24.17 5.85
N THR A 528 21.92 24.56 4.97
CA THR A 528 21.12 25.78 5.12
C THR A 528 19.64 25.49 4.89
N ASN A 529 18.79 26.30 5.55
CA ASN A 529 17.32 26.21 5.50
C ASN A 529 16.72 24.90 6.04
N GLU A 530 17.41 24.19 6.95
CA GLU A 530 16.90 22.96 7.57
C GLU A 530 15.53 23.15 8.22
N LYS A 531 15.35 24.28 8.93
CA LYS A 531 14.12 24.63 9.63
C LYS A 531 13.17 25.53 8.82
N ASP A 532 13.66 26.15 7.75
CA ASP A 532 12.87 27.06 6.90
C ASP A 532 12.27 26.29 5.73
N VAL A 533 11.10 25.68 5.96
CA VAL A 533 10.39 24.82 4.99
C VAL A 533 9.95 25.56 3.73
N LYS A 534 9.85 26.89 3.76
CA LYS A 534 9.50 27.70 2.58
C LYS A 534 10.65 27.78 1.58
N LYS A 535 11.89 27.55 2.05
CA LYS A 535 13.08 27.60 1.20
C LYS A 535 13.54 26.19 0.83
N PRO A 536 14.22 26.05 -0.32
CA PRO A 536 14.95 24.84 -0.66
C PRO A 536 15.98 24.51 0.42
N ILE A 537 16.13 23.23 0.73
CA ILE A 537 17.26 22.77 1.56
C ILE A 537 18.50 22.70 0.69
N VAL A 538 19.60 23.25 1.20
CA VAL A 538 20.88 23.31 0.46
C VAL A 538 21.98 22.71 1.32
N GLU A 539 22.71 21.77 0.73
CA GLU A 539 23.94 21.20 1.25
C GLU A 539 25.12 21.70 0.41
N THR A 540 26.23 22.03 1.07
CA THR A 540 27.52 22.26 0.42
C THR A 540 28.62 21.51 1.14
N CYS A 541 29.59 20.98 0.40
CA CYS A 541 30.82 20.44 0.98
C CYS A 541 31.98 20.51 0.00
N SER A 542 33.19 20.38 0.55
CA SER A 542 34.37 19.94 -0.17
C SER A 542 34.46 18.41 -0.07
N PHE A 543 34.93 17.75 -1.12
CA PHE A 543 35.17 16.31 -1.10
C PHE A 543 36.53 15.95 -1.72
N THR A 544 37.10 14.85 -1.26
CA THR A 544 38.32 14.26 -1.83
C THR A 544 38.09 12.76 -2.04
N GLY A 545 38.50 12.22 -3.19
CA GLY A 545 38.38 10.80 -3.48
C GLY A 545 39.58 10.27 -4.25
N THR A 546 40.03 9.08 -3.90
CA THR A 546 41.17 8.39 -4.54
C THR A 546 40.76 7.21 -5.43
N ASN A 547 39.52 6.71 -5.28
CA ASN A 547 38.99 5.58 -6.07
C ASN A 547 38.10 6.01 -7.25
N LEU A 548 37.88 7.32 -7.42
CA LEU A 548 36.97 7.89 -8.41
C LEU A 548 37.55 7.97 -9.84
N CYS A 549 38.82 7.61 -10.01
CA CYS A 549 39.56 7.64 -11.26
C CYS A 549 40.39 6.36 -11.40
N GLU A 550 40.26 5.68 -12.54
CA GLU A 550 41.07 4.51 -12.84
C GLU A 550 42.23 4.91 -13.76
N ILE A 551 43.46 4.56 -13.36
CA ILE A 551 44.67 4.77 -14.18
C ILE A 551 45.11 3.44 -14.77
N ILE A 552 45.13 3.37 -16.10
CA ILE A 552 45.59 2.18 -16.84
C ILE A 552 46.62 2.64 -17.87
N GLY A 553 47.89 2.33 -17.62
CA GLY A 553 49.00 2.82 -18.44
C GLY A 553 49.12 4.34 -18.36
N GLU A 554 49.04 5.03 -19.50
CA GLU A 554 49.13 6.49 -19.61
C GLU A 554 47.75 7.17 -19.76
N LYS A 555 46.67 6.46 -19.38
CA LYS A 555 45.30 6.92 -19.51
C LYS A 555 44.58 6.96 -18.16
N MET A 556 43.73 7.97 -18.00
CA MET A 556 42.79 8.11 -16.87
C MET A 556 41.36 7.94 -17.37
N TYR A 557 40.58 7.15 -16.65
CA TYR A 557 39.18 6.87 -16.94
C TYR A 557 38.31 7.40 -15.80
N ILE A 558 37.41 8.34 -16.11
CA ILE A 558 36.58 9.02 -15.12
C ILE A 558 35.10 8.90 -15.47
N ASN A 559 34.27 8.51 -14.49
CA ASN A 559 32.82 8.66 -14.59
C ASN A 559 32.46 10.14 -14.47
N PRO A 560 31.78 10.77 -15.45
CA PRO A 560 31.55 12.22 -15.42
C PRO A 560 30.80 12.71 -14.17
N LEU A 561 29.84 11.90 -13.68
CA LEU A 561 29.03 12.16 -12.49
C LEU A 561 29.67 11.68 -11.18
N LEU A 562 30.86 11.09 -11.22
CA LEU A 562 31.52 10.46 -10.06
C LEU A 562 30.55 9.52 -9.33
N PHE A 563 30.36 9.73 -8.03
CA PHE A 563 29.48 8.94 -7.15
C PHE A 563 27.97 9.16 -7.38
N PHE A 564 27.55 10.08 -8.25
CA PHE A 564 26.15 10.21 -8.68
C PHE A 564 25.79 9.33 -9.90
N THR A 565 26.74 8.56 -10.43
CA THR A 565 26.52 7.68 -11.59
C THR A 565 25.55 6.56 -11.22
N LYS A 566 24.41 6.44 -11.92
CA LYS A 566 23.52 5.28 -11.74
C LYS A 566 24.07 4.10 -12.53
N GLU A 567 24.41 3.02 -11.84
CA GLU A 567 25.03 1.84 -12.47
C GLU A 567 24.04 0.72 -12.81
N HIS A 568 22.85 0.76 -12.22
CA HIS A 568 21.88 -0.33 -12.32
C HIS A 568 20.49 0.17 -12.72
N ASN A 569 19.89 -0.54 -13.68
CA ASN A 569 18.51 -0.28 -14.07
C ASN A 569 17.58 -0.89 -13.01
N PRO A 570 16.71 -0.10 -12.35
CA PRO A 570 15.73 -0.64 -11.42
C PRO A 570 14.69 -1.54 -12.13
N PHE A 571 14.49 -1.36 -13.43
CA PHE A 571 13.53 -2.11 -14.24
C PHE A 571 14.19 -3.29 -14.94
N LYS A 572 14.12 -4.47 -14.30
CA LYS A 572 14.77 -5.69 -14.79
C LYS A 572 13.81 -6.67 -15.47
N GLN A 573 12.50 -6.47 -15.33
CA GLN A 573 11.50 -7.42 -15.78
C GLN A 573 11.26 -7.28 -17.27
N GLU A 574 10.75 -8.32 -17.92
CA GLU A 574 10.38 -8.27 -19.34
C GLU A 574 8.99 -7.69 -19.54
N VAL A 575 8.09 -7.96 -18.60
CA VAL A 575 6.71 -7.46 -18.60
C VAL A 575 6.38 -6.93 -17.21
N ARG A 576 5.47 -5.95 -17.18
CA ARG A 576 4.96 -5.35 -15.95
C ARG A 576 3.44 -5.37 -15.98
N GLU A 577 2.84 -5.83 -14.89
CA GLU A 577 1.38 -6.02 -14.81
C GLU A 577 0.67 -4.83 -14.17
N TYR A 578 1.35 -4.08 -13.31
CA TYR A 578 0.78 -2.97 -12.56
C TYR A 578 1.62 -1.68 -12.67
N PRO A 579 1.00 -0.51 -12.45
CA PRO A 579 1.64 0.78 -12.69
C PRO A 579 2.96 0.99 -11.94
N ILE A 580 3.73 1.96 -12.42
CA ILE A 580 4.90 2.49 -11.72
C ILE A 580 4.46 3.78 -11.05
N ASP A 581 4.42 3.77 -9.73
CA ASP A 581 3.99 4.87 -8.88
C ASP A 581 5.23 5.50 -8.21
N TYR A 582 5.72 6.59 -8.80
CA TYR A 582 6.79 7.43 -8.25
C TYR A 582 6.28 8.34 -7.12
N GLY A 583 4.96 8.45 -6.94
CA GLY A 583 4.28 9.33 -5.99
C GLY A 583 4.24 10.79 -6.39
N PHE A 584 5.30 11.36 -6.97
CA PHE A 584 5.34 12.74 -7.44
C PHE A 584 6.27 12.92 -8.66
N PRO A 585 6.00 13.90 -9.55
CA PRO A 585 6.93 14.27 -10.62
C PRO A 585 8.23 14.84 -10.06
N PHE A 586 9.35 14.62 -10.73
CA PHE A 586 10.66 15.07 -10.26
C PHE A 586 11.63 15.40 -11.40
N ILE A 587 12.64 16.22 -11.07
CA ILE A 587 13.73 16.56 -11.97
C ILE A 587 15.07 16.52 -11.22
N ASP A 588 15.97 15.63 -11.65
CA ASP A 588 17.36 15.60 -11.19
C ASP A 588 18.24 16.36 -12.19
N LYS A 589 18.95 17.40 -11.75
CA LYS A 589 19.83 18.21 -12.60
C LYS A 589 21.25 18.20 -12.07
N TYR A 590 22.21 17.99 -12.95
CA TYR A 590 23.64 18.02 -12.64
C TYR A 590 24.33 19.04 -13.55
N ALA A 591 24.99 20.02 -12.94
CA ALA A 591 25.89 20.94 -13.61
C ALA A 591 27.30 20.68 -13.09
N ILE A 592 28.17 20.13 -13.94
CA ILE A 592 29.49 19.64 -13.53
C ILE A 592 30.57 20.36 -14.34
N ASN A 593 31.55 20.94 -13.65
CA ASN A 593 32.76 21.48 -14.27
C ASN A 593 33.97 20.66 -13.80
N ILE A 594 34.81 20.26 -14.74
CA ILE A 594 35.95 19.38 -14.50
C ILE A 594 37.20 20.08 -15.02
N ASP A 595 38.21 20.22 -14.16
CA ASP A 595 39.54 20.69 -14.54
C ASP A 595 40.48 19.48 -14.69
N ILE A 596 41.02 19.29 -15.89
CA ILE A 596 41.94 18.18 -16.19
C ILE A 596 43.38 18.55 -15.78
N PRO A 597 44.23 17.57 -15.40
CA PRO A 597 45.59 17.82 -14.95
C PRO A 597 46.49 18.33 -16.08
N ASP A 598 47.49 19.13 -15.72
CA ASP A 598 48.52 19.58 -16.65
C ASP A 598 49.24 18.39 -17.31
N GLY A 599 49.53 18.53 -18.61
CA GLY A 599 50.18 17.46 -19.38
C GLY A 599 49.24 16.34 -19.81
N TYR A 600 47.92 16.50 -19.67
CA TYR A 600 46.91 15.59 -20.21
C TYR A 600 46.05 16.29 -21.27
N VAL A 601 45.59 15.50 -22.24
CA VAL A 601 44.61 15.91 -23.26
C VAL A 601 43.41 14.97 -23.23
N ILE A 602 42.25 15.48 -23.65
CA ILE A 602 41.03 14.70 -23.76
C ILE A 602 41.15 13.79 -24.99
N GLU A 603 41.23 12.48 -24.78
CA GLU A 603 41.19 11.49 -25.85
C GLU A 603 39.76 11.14 -26.23
N THR A 604 38.86 11.02 -25.23
CA THR A 604 37.44 10.71 -25.45
C THR A 604 36.57 11.48 -24.48
N LEU A 605 35.54 12.14 -25.01
CA LEU A 605 34.48 12.80 -24.27
C LEU A 605 33.14 12.17 -24.68
N PRO A 606 32.28 11.78 -23.71
CA PRO A 606 30.93 11.31 -24.01
C PRO A 606 30.15 12.31 -24.88
N LYS A 607 29.60 11.88 -26.01
CA LYS A 607 28.85 12.77 -26.93
C LYS A 607 27.53 13.21 -26.32
N SER A 608 27.09 14.44 -26.56
CA SER A 608 25.76 14.90 -26.11
C SER A 608 24.61 14.04 -26.69
N SER A 609 23.59 13.74 -25.89
CA SER A 609 22.42 12.95 -26.29
C SER A 609 21.14 13.39 -25.56
N VAL A 610 20.00 13.08 -26.16
CA VAL A 610 18.67 13.30 -25.58
C VAL A 610 17.84 12.04 -25.79
N PHE A 611 17.20 11.55 -24.72
CA PHE A 611 16.20 10.49 -24.77
C PHE A 611 14.89 11.05 -24.24
N ASN A 612 13.84 10.97 -25.04
CA ASN A 612 12.50 11.39 -24.62
C ASN A 612 11.59 10.17 -24.66
N MET A 613 10.73 10.06 -23.65
CA MET A 613 9.61 9.14 -23.69
C MET A 613 8.46 9.76 -24.47
N GLU A 614 7.57 8.90 -24.95
CA GLU A 614 6.27 9.30 -25.50
C GLU A 614 5.42 10.05 -24.46
N ASP A 615 4.44 10.81 -24.96
CA ASP A 615 3.51 11.61 -24.16
C ASP A 615 4.15 12.54 -23.12
N ASN A 616 5.42 12.89 -23.34
CA ASN A 616 6.21 13.70 -22.42
C ASN A 616 6.26 13.10 -21.00
N ILE A 617 6.20 11.76 -20.86
CA ILE A 617 6.25 11.06 -19.56
C ILE A 617 7.59 11.33 -18.85
N GLY A 618 8.68 11.31 -19.62
CA GLY A 618 10.04 11.50 -19.11
C GLY A 618 11.01 12.00 -20.17
N SER A 619 12.08 12.64 -19.72
CA SER A 619 13.14 13.17 -20.57
C SER A 619 14.49 13.10 -19.88
N PHE A 620 15.49 12.63 -20.61
CA PHE A 620 16.89 12.61 -20.21
C PHE A 620 17.71 13.40 -21.21
N LYS A 621 18.51 14.33 -20.70
CA LYS A 621 19.42 15.16 -21.48
C LYS A 621 20.82 15.03 -20.91
N PHE A 622 21.79 14.73 -21.75
CA PHE A 622 23.21 14.73 -21.42
C PHE A 622 23.93 15.64 -22.41
N ILE A 623 24.53 16.72 -21.91
CA ILE A 623 25.32 17.66 -22.72
C ILE A 623 26.73 17.66 -22.17
N ALA A 624 27.71 17.47 -23.06
CA ALA A 624 29.13 17.60 -22.74
C ALA A 624 29.81 18.54 -23.72
N ASN A 625 30.60 19.47 -23.18
CA ASN A 625 31.45 20.37 -23.95
C ASN A 625 32.83 20.41 -23.31
N ALA A 626 33.87 20.60 -24.13
CA ALA A 626 35.23 20.80 -23.65
C ALA A 626 35.84 22.04 -24.30
N THR A 627 36.53 22.84 -23.50
CA THR A 627 37.25 24.04 -23.94
C THR A 627 38.59 24.12 -23.21
N GLY A 628 39.68 23.88 -23.94
CA GLY A 628 41.01 23.82 -23.35
C GLY A 628 41.13 22.68 -22.34
N SER A 629 41.51 23.00 -21.10
CA SER A 629 41.64 22.06 -19.98
C SER A 629 40.36 21.90 -19.14
N ASN A 630 39.24 22.53 -19.54
CA ASN A 630 37.99 22.46 -18.81
C ASN A 630 36.94 21.65 -19.58
N ILE A 631 36.24 20.76 -18.88
CA ILE A 631 35.07 20.02 -19.37
C ILE A 631 33.84 20.49 -18.60
N GLN A 632 32.79 20.84 -19.33
CA GLN A 632 31.50 21.21 -18.76
C GLN A 632 30.43 20.21 -19.16
N LEU A 633 29.67 19.74 -18.17
CA LEU A 633 28.56 18.81 -18.35
C LEU A 633 27.27 19.39 -17.79
N SER A 634 26.18 19.18 -18.52
CA SER A 634 24.83 19.43 -18.05
C SER A 634 23.98 18.18 -18.27
N ILE A 635 23.55 17.55 -17.18
CA ILE A 635 22.71 16.35 -17.20
C ILE A 635 21.36 16.69 -16.56
N SER A 636 20.27 16.24 -17.16
CA SER A 636 18.91 16.37 -16.61
C SER A 636 18.18 15.05 -16.78
N HIS A 637 17.58 14.54 -15.71
CA HIS A 637 16.69 13.38 -15.70
C HIS A 637 15.34 13.83 -15.14
N GLN A 638 14.27 13.67 -15.91
CA GLN A 638 12.95 14.20 -15.59
C GLN A 638 11.87 13.14 -15.77
N ILE A 639 10.96 13.05 -14.80
CA ILE A 639 9.71 12.31 -14.88
C ILE A 639 8.58 13.29 -14.56
N ASN A 640 7.64 13.44 -15.50
CA ASN A 640 6.59 14.48 -15.47
C ASN A 640 5.27 14.03 -14.86
N THR A 641 5.08 12.72 -14.70
CA THR A 641 3.87 12.13 -14.13
C THR A 641 4.22 11.35 -12.86
N PRO A 642 3.40 11.43 -11.80
CA PRO A 642 3.61 10.62 -10.61
C PRO A 642 3.36 9.13 -10.84
N ILE A 643 2.58 8.77 -11.86
CA ILE A 643 2.20 7.39 -12.17
C ILE A 643 2.38 7.12 -13.67
N VAL A 644 3.05 6.02 -13.99
CA VAL A 644 3.25 5.54 -15.36
C VAL A 644 2.49 4.23 -15.55
N SER A 645 1.62 4.20 -16.56
CA SER A 645 0.82 3.02 -16.95
C SER A 645 1.73 1.86 -17.38
N PRO A 646 1.35 0.59 -17.11
CA PRO A 646 2.11 -0.59 -17.54
C PRO A 646 2.38 -0.66 -19.05
N GLU A 647 1.53 -0.03 -19.88
CA GLU A 647 1.70 -0.01 -21.33
C GLU A 647 2.99 0.70 -21.78
N TYR A 648 3.50 1.65 -20.98
CA TYR A 648 4.74 2.38 -21.23
C TYR A 648 5.96 1.68 -20.61
N TYR A 649 5.82 0.47 -20.07
CA TYR A 649 6.90 -0.18 -19.35
C TYR A 649 8.12 -0.46 -20.22
N THR A 650 7.91 -0.98 -21.44
CA THR A 650 9.01 -1.28 -22.37
C THR A 650 9.80 -0.03 -22.70
N THR A 651 9.12 1.06 -23.06
CA THR A 651 9.78 2.33 -23.40
C THR A 651 10.44 2.97 -22.19
N LEU A 652 9.88 2.83 -20.98
CA LEU A 652 10.52 3.27 -19.74
C LEU A 652 11.80 2.47 -19.43
N LYS A 653 11.76 1.14 -19.58
CA LYS A 653 12.93 0.26 -19.36
C LYS A 653 14.07 0.64 -20.29
N GLU A 654 13.78 0.82 -21.58
CA GLU A 654 14.74 1.28 -22.60
C GLU A 654 15.26 2.68 -22.31
N TYR A 655 14.40 3.61 -21.89
CA TYR A 655 14.78 4.95 -21.46
C TYR A 655 15.80 4.93 -20.32
N TYR A 656 15.53 4.16 -19.25
CA TYR A 656 16.48 4.00 -18.14
C TYR A 656 17.77 3.30 -18.57
N GLN A 657 17.69 2.32 -19.47
CA GLN A 657 18.87 1.62 -20.00
C GLN A 657 19.76 2.57 -20.82
N GLY A 658 19.18 3.39 -21.70
CA GLY A 658 19.89 4.40 -22.47
C GLY A 658 20.50 5.48 -21.58
N MET A 659 19.77 5.94 -20.56
CA MET A 659 20.27 6.86 -19.54
C MET A 659 21.50 6.28 -18.81
N ILE A 660 21.41 5.06 -18.29
CA ILE A 660 22.48 4.42 -17.51
C ILE A 660 23.70 4.15 -18.38
N ALA A 661 23.49 3.60 -19.58
CA ALA A 661 24.56 3.42 -20.56
C ALA A 661 25.28 4.75 -20.83
N LYS A 662 24.52 5.85 -20.90
CA LYS A 662 25.09 7.17 -21.13
C LYS A 662 25.86 7.72 -19.93
N GLN A 663 25.34 7.57 -18.72
CA GLN A 663 26.00 8.03 -17.49
C GLN A 663 27.28 7.26 -17.18
N THR A 664 27.38 6.01 -17.64
CA THR A 664 28.55 5.13 -17.44
C THR A 664 29.62 5.29 -18.54
N GLU A 665 29.38 6.07 -19.59
CA GLU A 665 30.42 6.43 -20.57
C GLU A 665 31.53 7.24 -19.87
N LYS A 666 32.75 6.72 -19.93
CA LYS A 666 33.92 7.34 -19.29
C LYS A 666 34.45 8.52 -20.12
N ILE A 667 34.91 9.56 -19.42
CA ILE A 667 35.87 10.51 -19.97
C ILE A 667 37.23 9.82 -19.94
N VAL A 668 37.96 9.88 -21.07
CA VAL A 668 39.31 9.33 -21.18
C VAL A 668 40.30 10.46 -21.39
N LEU A 669 41.22 10.62 -20.45
CA LEU A 669 42.34 11.56 -20.56
C LEU A 669 43.59 10.76 -20.90
N LYS A 670 44.42 11.28 -21.81
CA LYS A 670 45.69 10.69 -22.20
C LYS A 670 46.81 11.69 -21.92
N LYS A 671 47.94 11.20 -21.40
CA LYS A 671 49.14 12.01 -21.25
C LYS A 671 49.60 12.53 -22.63
N ALA A 672 49.86 13.84 -22.71
CA ALA A 672 50.14 14.57 -23.95
C ALA A 672 51.51 14.23 -24.55
#